data_AF-A0A6G0J271-F1
#
_entry.id   AF-A0A6G0J271-F1
#
_cell.length_a   1.000
_cell.length_b   1.000
_cell.length_c   1.000
_cell.angle_alpha   90.00
_cell.angle_beta   90.00
_cell.angle_gamma   90.00
#
_symmetry.space_group_name_H-M   'P 1'
#
loop_
_entity.id
_entity.type
_entity.pdbx_description
1 polymer ?
#
loop_
_entity_poly.entity_id
_entity_poly.type
_entity_poly.pdbx_seq_one_letter_code
_entity_poly.pdbx_strand_id
1 'polypeptide(L)'
;METPGNTAVEITVVCGNNLLGKKSESFQSFLQVELDGALLGESDKKQSDTAEQHVDYDFTCSLQYPNDAQTLSDIAHKPIILTVIEVLPEEKKAETKKAEVKTSVLGQAVLDLLPLLQGQCSFSSTVPLNPVTSSSTKEFQDKGSRNVETAVRARQKSVISILRSKQPTLDVCVSVSDPVLSEAELSASNLLKVTVETAYSIPEAWMHSAPGSSTYTAALKVPLTAEKDQVLVFCEGQLKAGGQREENGRQRKRPHRATLVPGNHFFLPDTFFHAEPIEQEDGELTGLEDLEFRNEAETMKNRVSWDTEMRCFLEAGGTTRLRQKITESRLWPVEIMRSVAPLTKAAETKMLAEEIPDIPFHGVVFVDMGRLLYPGVSRIRGAYSVQPFSEDELLKKAKESVSVLKEHAKAAAILAKARAASAAGSHRGKAGKDGGNKGQTKEPAKKMYLEARTYIIIEIALEKPLVPKTSPEELARRVRELIPPRPPLPAGPSRAERAVLDFHRQVGNVVTHVSEQYKELFGTRCKPSKDFSLEQMKVQLMGTLNVTPRYFAFKEQMKHAVVRIVRDTMQRTEPFTDPQELKVFVSKLYVYLVDEMHKALNKIYSDDVDDDSLDEIQLSSSQLRHFAREAQLTGDYQQAVQYYQELVVRHPNEPSHKFEWGSLYMLTGDYMKAKECFHDAVSVQQAHQPSLMMCGVLAAMFEHYEEAKTFLERATGVDPPSVVAWMLLGLLHESQNESILAERAFLEAGRELRAKEAKKQIQVEEEKKDGEENSEKEKDQEEEEEMTTPACQAATVKQDPEGVDQDTEAQDESPAQNVSSRSATPKLSSNIYIETVQFLLQNAALQMAEHALSQELLWSNGGRSVSYLLHLAQLQILRADYCSAEASLKEALFHSNQFERAKVVYLQACEQSPSCLTWLGLGTACYRLEELCLAEEALTEANHLNNQNAEVWAYLSLVCLRSGRQEEAEQFYKYATRYNLQKESLLKEFSELKNQQRFSHLESCFGTTPEAGV
;
A
#
# COMPACT_ATOMS: atom_id res chain seq x y z
N MET A 1 -52.75 -5.62 4.48
CA MET A 1 -52.34 -4.63 3.46
C MET A 1 -52.27 -3.30 4.16
N GLU A 2 -51.15 -3.05 4.82
CA GLU A 2 -50.85 -1.72 5.36
C GLU A 2 -50.37 -0.88 4.18
N THR A 3 -50.99 0.29 3.99
CA THR A 3 -50.51 1.29 3.04
C THR A 3 -49.05 1.61 3.36
N PRO A 4 -48.13 1.68 2.37
CA PRO A 4 -46.75 2.08 2.64
C PRO A 4 -46.78 3.42 3.37
N GLY A 5 -46.17 3.47 4.56
CA GLY A 5 -46.13 4.67 5.38
C GLY A 5 -45.43 5.78 4.59
N ASN A 6 -46.17 6.84 4.26
CA ASN A 6 -45.57 8.04 3.70
C ASN A 6 -44.80 8.75 4.81
N THR A 7 -43.51 8.94 4.60
CA THR A 7 -42.67 9.70 5.53
C THR A 7 -42.82 11.19 5.21
N ALA A 8 -43.20 11.99 6.21
CA ALA A 8 -43.35 13.44 6.07
C ALA A 8 -42.07 14.13 6.57
N VAL A 9 -41.38 14.82 5.66
CA VAL A 9 -40.21 15.65 5.98
C VAL A 9 -40.69 17.08 6.19
N GLU A 10 -40.47 17.62 7.39
CA GLU A 10 -40.76 19.01 7.74
C GLU A 10 -39.51 19.86 7.56
N ILE A 11 -39.64 20.95 6.81
CA ILE A 11 -38.57 21.92 6.55
C ILE A 11 -39.02 23.24 7.15
N THR A 12 -38.28 23.71 8.14
CA THR A 12 -38.51 24.97 8.84
C THR A 12 -37.41 25.96 8.50
N VAL A 13 -37.74 27.05 7.82
CA VAL A 13 -36.81 28.18 7.64
C VAL A 13 -37.02 29.14 8.80
N VAL A 14 -36.03 29.21 9.69
CA VAL A 14 -36.10 29.98 10.94
C VAL A 14 -35.90 31.45 10.61
N CYS A 15 -34.73 31.81 10.09
CA CYS A 15 -34.37 33.20 9.85
C CYS A 15 -33.38 33.39 8.69
N GLY A 16 -33.33 34.61 8.17
CA GLY A 16 -32.35 35.04 7.17
C GLY A 16 -31.43 36.11 7.71
N ASN A 17 -30.11 35.89 7.58
CA ASN A 17 -29.06 36.74 8.13
C ASN A 17 -28.37 37.56 7.03
N ASN A 18 -28.04 38.83 7.35
CA ASN A 18 -27.36 39.79 6.47
C ASN A 18 -28.08 40.03 5.13
N LEU A 19 -29.41 40.02 5.12
CA LEU A 19 -30.22 40.25 3.91
C LEU A 19 -30.29 41.76 3.58
N LEU A 20 -30.03 42.12 2.33
CA LEU A 20 -30.07 43.51 1.85
C LEU A 20 -31.04 43.65 0.67
N GLY A 21 -31.98 44.60 0.78
CA GLY A 21 -32.92 44.93 -0.29
C GLY A 21 -32.24 45.64 -1.46
N LYS A 22 -32.78 45.52 -2.68
CA LYS A 22 -32.18 46.13 -3.88
C LYS A 22 -32.28 47.66 -3.90
N LYS A 23 -33.22 48.25 -3.15
CA LYS A 23 -33.52 49.70 -3.21
C LYS A 23 -33.53 50.42 -1.84
N SER A 24 -33.75 49.72 -0.72
CA SER A 24 -33.86 50.33 0.62
C SER A 24 -33.33 49.41 1.73
N GLU A 25 -32.84 50.00 2.83
CA GLU A 25 -32.39 49.26 4.04
C GLU A 25 -33.54 48.61 4.81
N SER A 26 -34.77 49.09 4.62
CA SER A 26 -35.99 48.40 5.06
C SER A 26 -36.78 47.89 3.85
N PHE A 27 -37.05 46.60 3.82
CA PHE A 27 -37.82 45.96 2.75
C PHE A 27 -38.74 44.87 3.31
N GLN A 28 -39.74 44.45 2.53
CA GLN A 28 -40.56 43.28 2.83
C GLN A 28 -40.11 42.13 1.95
N SER A 29 -39.91 40.96 2.54
CA SER A 29 -39.56 39.74 1.83
C SER A 29 -40.42 38.56 2.23
N PHE A 30 -40.51 37.59 1.33
CA PHE A 30 -41.11 36.28 1.58
C PHE A 30 -40.25 35.19 0.94
N LEU A 31 -40.41 33.96 1.41
CA LEU A 31 -39.69 32.78 0.96
C LEU A 31 -40.57 31.90 0.09
N GLN A 32 -39.96 31.33 -0.95
CA GLN A 32 -40.56 30.33 -1.82
C GLN A 32 -39.70 29.07 -1.80
N VAL A 33 -40.30 27.93 -1.44
CA VAL A 33 -39.63 26.63 -1.37
C VAL A 33 -40.07 25.76 -2.55
N GLU A 34 -39.13 25.31 -3.37
CA GLU A 34 -39.39 24.54 -4.58
C GLU A 34 -38.56 23.25 -4.65
N LEU A 35 -39.13 22.22 -5.28
CA LEU A 35 -38.45 20.97 -5.63
C LEU A 35 -38.75 20.64 -7.10
N ASP A 36 -37.72 20.55 -7.94
CA ASP A 36 -37.82 20.18 -9.37
C ASP A 36 -38.84 21.05 -10.16
N GLY A 37 -38.94 22.34 -9.82
CA GLY A 37 -39.89 23.29 -10.42
C GLY A 37 -41.32 23.22 -9.89
N ALA A 38 -41.62 22.34 -8.94
CA ALA A 38 -42.88 22.32 -8.21
C ALA A 38 -42.78 23.14 -6.92
N LEU A 39 -43.75 24.05 -6.72
CA LEU A 39 -43.87 24.87 -5.53
C LEU A 39 -44.37 24.02 -4.34
N LEU A 40 -43.56 23.92 -3.28
CA LEU A 40 -43.90 23.22 -2.04
C LEU A 40 -44.63 24.12 -1.03
N GLY A 41 -44.26 25.41 -0.98
CA GLY A 41 -44.92 26.40 -0.12
C GLY A 41 -44.30 27.80 -0.22
N GLU A 42 -45.08 28.80 0.20
CA GLU A 42 -44.73 30.23 0.22
C GLU A 42 -44.96 30.79 1.63
N SER A 43 -44.02 31.56 2.17
CA SER A 43 -44.14 32.17 3.49
C SER A 43 -44.97 33.45 3.48
N ASP A 44 -45.43 33.87 4.65
CA ASP A 44 -45.98 35.21 4.84
C ASP A 44 -44.93 36.28 4.56
N LYS A 45 -45.39 37.47 4.16
CA LYS A 45 -44.54 38.66 3.93
C LYS A 45 -44.07 39.21 5.27
N LYS A 46 -42.76 39.20 5.51
CA LYS A 46 -42.12 39.67 6.74
C LYS A 46 -41.29 40.92 6.47
N GLN A 47 -41.19 41.79 7.47
CA GLN A 47 -40.44 43.05 7.39
C GLN A 47 -39.04 42.86 7.97
N SER A 48 -38.02 43.39 7.30
CA SER A 48 -36.63 43.28 7.77
C SER A 48 -36.32 44.18 8.97
N ASP A 49 -35.61 43.65 9.97
CA ASP A 49 -35.07 44.47 11.06
C ASP A 49 -33.82 45.25 10.58
N THR A 50 -33.95 46.57 10.57
CA THR A 50 -32.91 47.52 10.17
C THR A 50 -31.68 47.55 11.08
N ALA A 51 -31.76 47.08 12.33
CA ALA A 51 -30.62 47.10 13.26
C ALA A 51 -29.71 45.87 13.11
N GLU A 52 -30.28 44.70 12.82
CA GLU A 52 -29.58 43.42 12.79
C GLU A 52 -29.43 42.80 11.39
N GLN A 53 -30.04 43.41 10.35
CA GLN A 53 -30.09 42.86 8.98
C GLN A 53 -30.62 41.42 8.96
N HIS A 54 -31.64 41.19 9.79
CA HIS A 54 -32.20 39.90 10.12
C HIS A 54 -33.69 39.86 9.73
N VAL A 55 -34.18 38.69 9.29
CA VAL A 55 -35.61 38.47 9.00
C VAL A 55 -36.03 37.12 9.58
N ASP A 56 -36.94 37.14 10.56
CA ASP A 56 -37.56 35.94 11.13
C ASP A 56 -38.74 35.49 10.25
N TYR A 57 -38.58 34.34 9.59
CA TYR A 57 -39.62 33.77 8.75
C TYR A 57 -40.48 32.77 9.51
N ASP A 58 -39.87 31.93 10.36
CA ASP A 58 -40.52 30.81 11.08
C ASP A 58 -41.50 30.02 10.20
N PHE A 59 -41.09 29.76 8.96
CA PHE A 59 -41.95 29.14 7.95
C PHE A 59 -41.69 27.64 7.90
N THR A 60 -42.73 26.83 8.08
CA THR A 60 -42.64 25.36 7.99
C THR A 60 -43.42 24.85 6.78
N CYS A 61 -42.79 24.00 5.96
CA CYS A 61 -43.47 23.24 4.91
C CYS A 61 -43.20 21.73 5.06
N SER A 62 -44.16 20.91 4.64
CA SER A 62 -44.09 19.45 4.74
C SER A 62 -44.02 18.81 3.35
N LEU A 63 -43.09 17.89 3.15
CA LEU A 63 -42.93 17.11 1.92
C LEU A 63 -43.19 15.63 2.21
N GLN A 64 -44.09 15.01 1.45
CA GLN A 64 -44.39 13.59 1.59
C GLN A 64 -43.60 12.78 0.56
N TYR A 65 -42.84 11.80 1.03
CA TYR A 65 -42.17 10.83 0.17
C TYR A 65 -42.83 9.45 0.31
N PRO A 66 -43.19 8.80 -0.82
CA PRO A 66 -43.44 7.36 -0.83
C PRO A 66 -42.18 6.63 -0.39
N ASN A 67 -42.27 5.51 0.31
CA ASN A 67 -41.10 4.74 0.71
C ASN A 67 -40.59 3.82 -0.43
N ASP A 68 -40.26 4.42 -1.58
CA ASP A 68 -39.79 3.72 -2.79
C ASP A 68 -38.31 4.04 -3.08
N ALA A 69 -37.51 3.06 -3.52
CA ALA A 69 -36.09 3.26 -3.82
C ALA A 69 -35.79 4.40 -4.82
N GLN A 70 -36.69 4.65 -5.79
CA GLN A 70 -36.55 5.76 -6.74
C GLN A 70 -36.68 7.12 -6.05
N THR A 71 -37.56 7.22 -5.05
CA THR A 71 -37.78 8.47 -4.30
C THR A 71 -36.62 8.74 -3.34
N LEU A 72 -36.03 7.68 -2.74
CA LEU A 72 -34.81 7.78 -1.94
C LEU A 72 -33.61 8.23 -2.79
N SER A 73 -33.48 7.72 -4.01
CA SER A 73 -32.49 8.23 -4.96
C SER A 73 -32.78 9.68 -5.34
N ASP A 74 -34.04 10.04 -5.57
CA ASP A 74 -34.45 11.43 -5.83
C ASP A 74 -34.09 12.37 -4.67
N ILE A 75 -34.27 11.95 -3.41
CA ILE A 75 -33.82 12.71 -2.22
C ILE A 75 -32.30 12.92 -2.23
N ALA A 76 -31.53 11.92 -2.67
CA ALA A 76 -30.06 11.99 -2.68
C ALA A 76 -29.49 12.98 -3.70
N HIS A 77 -30.18 13.20 -4.83
CA HIS A 77 -29.65 14.03 -5.94
C HIS A 77 -30.47 15.27 -6.29
N LYS A 78 -31.74 15.37 -5.88
CA LYS A 78 -32.60 16.55 -6.16
C LYS A 78 -32.52 17.55 -5.01
N PRO A 79 -31.91 18.73 -5.20
CA PRO A 79 -31.87 19.76 -4.17
C PRO A 79 -33.22 20.44 -3.97
N ILE A 80 -33.47 20.90 -2.75
CA ILE A 80 -34.55 21.86 -2.47
C ILE A 80 -34.03 23.27 -2.70
N ILE A 81 -34.79 24.07 -3.44
CA ILE A 81 -34.44 25.44 -3.79
C ILE A 81 -35.25 26.38 -2.90
N LEU A 82 -34.55 27.25 -2.17
CA LEU A 82 -35.13 28.30 -1.33
C LEU A 82 -34.90 29.64 -2.03
N THR A 83 -35.97 30.31 -2.45
CA THR A 83 -35.89 31.59 -3.14
C THR A 83 -36.41 32.70 -2.23
N VAL A 84 -35.58 33.72 -1.97
CA VAL A 84 -35.98 34.91 -1.20
C VAL A 84 -36.42 36.00 -2.19
N ILE A 85 -37.63 36.50 -2.02
CA ILE A 85 -38.24 37.47 -2.92
C ILE A 85 -38.58 38.76 -2.17
N GLU A 86 -38.09 39.89 -2.66
CA GLU A 86 -38.43 41.24 -2.18
C GLU A 86 -39.72 41.75 -2.85
N VAL A 87 -40.59 42.35 -2.05
CA VAL A 87 -41.79 43.05 -2.51
C VAL A 87 -41.46 44.52 -2.74
N LEU A 88 -41.51 44.98 -3.98
CA LEU A 88 -41.22 46.38 -4.30
C LEU A 88 -42.47 47.26 -4.06
N PRO A 89 -42.30 48.49 -3.55
CA PRO A 89 -43.41 49.42 -3.35
C PRO A 89 -44.06 49.82 -4.69
N GLU A 90 -45.38 49.94 -4.70
CA GLU A 90 -46.17 50.27 -5.89
C GLU A 90 -45.81 51.65 -6.46
N GLU A 91 -45.22 51.69 -7.66
CA GLU A 91 -45.21 52.91 -8.47
C GLU A 91 -46.58 53.08 -9.13
N LYS A 92 -47.38 54.05 -8.66
CA LYS A 92 -48.64 54.44 -9.31
C LYS A 92 -48.37 54.95 -10.73
N LYS A 93 -48.47 54.09 -11.74
CA LYS A 93 -48.72 54.52 -13.13
C LYS A 93 -50.23 54.66 -13.33
N ALA A 94 -50.63 55.83 -13.82
CA ALA A 94 -52.01 56.12 -14.16
C ALA A 94 -52.54 55.12 -15.21
N GLU A 95 -53.74 54.62 -14.94
CA GLU A 95 -54.64 53.92 -15.86
C GLU A 95 -54.25 52.51 -16.33
N THR A 96 -54.43 51.51 -15.46
CA THR A 96 -55.16 50.25 -15.77
C THR A 96 -55.41 49.46 -14.48
N LYS A 97 -56.66 49.07 -14.22
CA LYS A 97 -57.07 48.32 -13.02
C LYS A 97 -56.66 46.86 -13.12
N LYS A 98 -55.44 46.55 -12.66
CA LYS A 98 -55.03 45.32 -11.97
C LYS A 98 -53.71 45.65 -11.27
N ALA A 99 -53.73 45.75 -9.94
CA ALA A 99 -52.52 45.97 -9.15
C ALA A 99 -51.72 44.66 -9.13
N GLU A 100 -50.79 44.49 -10.06
CA GLU A 100 -49.75 43.45 -9.95
C GLU A 100 -48.61 44.00 -9.09
N VAL A 101 -48.46 43.42 -7.90
CA VAL A 101 -47.35 43.70 -6.99
C VAL A 101 -46.06 43.28 -7.69
N LYS A 102 -45.17 44.25 -7.98
CA LYS A 102 -43.87 43.95 -8.57
C LYS A 102 -42.97 43.31 -7.52
N THR A 103 -42.53 42.09 -7.78
CA THR A 103 -41.58 41.36 -6.94
C THR A 103 -40.19 41.33 -7.59
N SER A 104 -39.14 41.26 -6.78
CA SER A 104 -37.76 41.07 -7.26
C SER A 104 -37.09 39.96 -6.47
N VAL A 105 -36.47 39.00 -7.14
CA VAL A 105 -35.74 37.94 -6.46
C VAL A 105 -34.44 38.50 -5.88
N LEU A 106 -34.23 38.36 -4.57
CA LEU A 106 -33.01 38.78 -3.88
C LEU A 106 -31.90 37.75 -4.06
N GLY A 107 -32.23 36.47 -3.90
CA GLY A 107 -31.29 35.38 -4.07
C GLY A 107 -31.94 34.02 -3.95
N GLN A 108 -31.16 32.99 -4.28
CA GLN A 108 -31.52 31.58 -4.14
C GLN A 108 -30.52 30.88 -3.23
N ALA A 109 -31.00 29.93 -2.43
CA ALA A 109 -30.22 29.04 -1.58
C ALA A 109 -30.63 27.58 -1.88
N VAL A 110 -29.74 26.63 -1.62
CA VAL A 110 -29.95 25.21 -1.90
C VAL A 110 -29.77 24.38 -0.63
N LEU A 111 -30.78 23.57 -0.30
CA LEU A 111 -30.76 22.67 0.86
C LEU A 111 -30.53 21.23 0.40
N ASP A 112 -29.61 20.52 1.08
CA ASP A 112 -29.27 19.11 0.83
C ASP A 112 -29.92 18.22 1.90
N LEU A 113 -30.72 17.24 1.47
CA LEU A 113 -31.40 16.30 2.35
C LEU A 113 -30.60 15.03 2.65
N LEU A 114 -29.36 14.94 2.16
CA LEU A 114 -28.49 13.80 2.40
C LEU A 114 -28.39 13.35 3.88
N PRO A 115 -28.34 14.25 4.90
CA PRO A 115 -28.24 13.82 6.30
C PRO A 115 -29.39 12.91 6.75
N LEU A 116 -30.57 13.03 6.14
CA LEU A 116 -31.72 12.16 6.44
C LEU A 116 -31.48 10.71 5.96
N LEU A 117 -30.85 10.54 4.80
CA LEU A 117 -30.46 9.22 4.27
C LEU A 117 -29.31 8.58 5.07
N GLN A 118 -28.55 9.39 5.81
CA GLN A 118 -27.51 8.94 6.74
C GLN A 118 -28.06 8.56 8.12
N GLY A 119 -29.39 8.61 8.32
CA GLY A 119 -30.06 8.18 9.54
C GLY A 119 -30.34 9.29 10.55
N GLN A 120 -30.11 10.56 10.21
CA GLN A 120 -30.47 11.67 11.09
C GLN A 120 -31.97 11.97 10.99
N CYS A 121 -32.65 12.11 12.14
CA CYS A 121 -34.07 12.47 12.19
C CYS A 121 -34.30 13.98 12.17
N SER A 122 -33.32 14.77 12.59
CA SER A 122 -33.36 16.23 12.54
C SER A 122 -31.98 16.84 12.43
N PHE A 123 -31.81 17.87 11.60
CA PHE A 123 -30.57 18.63 11.49
C PHE A 123 -30.84 20.13 11.22
N SER A 124 -29.89 20.98 11.62
CA SER A 124 -29.93 22.42 11.34
C SER A 124 -28.76 22.80 10.43
N SER A 125 -29.02 23.61 9.41
CA SER A 125 -28.03 24.02 8.41
C SER A 125 -28.17 25.51 8.08
N THR A 126 -27.03 26.20 8.03
CA THR A 126 -26.94 27.59 7.57
C THR A 126 -26.50 27.59 6.11
N VAL A 127 -27.39 27.98 5.20
CA VAL A 127 -27.19 27.90 3.75
C VAL A 127 -26.86 29.28 3.17
N PRO A 128 -25.82 29.45 2.34
CA PRO A 128 -25.51 30.72 1.70
C PRO A 128 -26.57 31.09 0.66
N LEU A 129 -26.99 32.36 0.67
CA LEU A 129 -27.93 32.92 -0.30
C LEU A 129 -27.14 33.59 -1.44
N ASN A 130 -27.29 33.09 -2.66
CA ASN A 130 -26.59 33.62 -3.83
C ASN A 130 -27.52 34.54 -4.66
N PRO A 131 -27.07 35.75 -5.03
CA PRO A 131 -27.93 36.74 -5.70
C PRO A 131 -28.25 36.38 -7.15
N VAL A 132 -29.52 36.54 -7.55
CA VAL A 132 -29.97 36.35 -8.95
C VAL A 132 -29.65 37.62 -9.75
N THR A 133 -28.56 37.61 -10.54
CA THR A 133 -28.23 38.72 -11.44
C THR A 133 -29.16 38.73 -12.66
N SER A 134 -30.07 39.70 -12.73
CA SER A 134 -30.84 39.97 -13.96
C SER A 134 -29.94 40.61 -15.01
N SER A 135 -29.88 40.02 -16.18
CA SER A 135 -29.14 40.44 -17.38
C SER A 135 -29.04 41.97 -17.61
N SER A 136 -27.86 42.54 -17.40
CA SER A 136 -27.17 43.48 -18.31
C SER A 136 -26.00 44.16 -17.57
N THR A 137 -24.86 43.49 -17.49
CA THR A 137 -23.60 44.20 -17.28
C THR A 137 -22.60 43.49 -18.17
N LYS A 138 -22.30 44.11 -19.31
CA LYS A 138 -21.16 43.72 -20.14
C LYS A 138 -19.97 43.63 -19.20
N GLU A 139 -19.30 42.48 -19.21
CA GLU A 139 -17.94 42.35 -18.72
C GLU A 139 -17.15 43.54 -19.23
N PHE A 140 -16.67 44.39 -18.32
CA PHE A 140 -15.71 45.42 -18.66
C PHE A 140 -14.42 44.70 -19.04
N GLN A 141 -14.22 44.50 -20.34
CA GLN A 141 -12.89 44.26 -20.90
C GLN A 141 -12.02 45.46 -20.55
N ASP A 142 -11.12 45.28 -19.59
CA ASP A 142 -10.13 46.28 -19.23
C ASP A 142 -9.06 46.32 -20.32
N LYS A 143 -9.29 47.14 -21.36
CA LYS A 143 -8.24 47.54 -22.31
C LYS A 143 -7.43 48.65 -21.67
N GLY A 144 -6.14 48.37 -21.52
CA GLY A 144 -5.20 49.18 -20.76
C GLY A 144 -5.20 50.67 -21.09
N SER A 145 -5.05 51.47 -20.04
CA SER A 145 -4.35 52.73 -20.13
C SER A 145 -3.71 53.07 -18.78
N ARG A 146 -2.41 53.37 -18.85
CA ARG A 146 -1.55 53.77 -17.73
C ARG A 146 -2.12 55.02 -17.07
N ASN A 147 -2.37 54.99 -15.77
CA ASN A 147 -2.26 56.13 -14.84
C ASN A 147 -2.25 55.62 -13.39
N VAL A 148 -1.09 55.69 -12.74
CA VAL A 148 -0.78 55.04 -11.45
C VAL A 148 -1.35 55.79 -10.23
N GLU A 149 -1.81 57.03 -10.38
CA GLU A 149 -2.25 57.85 -9.23
C GLU A 149 -3.76 57.79 -8.92
N THR A 150 -4.59 57.24 -9.80
CA THR A 150 -6.04 57.09 -9.52
C THR A 150 -6.39 55.73 -8.89
N ALA A 151 -5.45 54.77 -8.91
CA ALA A 151 -5.63 53.41 -8.37
C ALA A 151 -5.60 53.34 -6.84
N VAL A 152 -4.91 54.26 -6.16
CA VAL A 152 -4.80 54.26 -4.69
C VAL A 152 -6.10 54.76 -4.03
N ARG A 153 -6.79 55.73 -4.63
CA ARG A 153 -8.11 56.21 -4.16
C ARG A 153 -9.24 55.22 -4.46
N ALA A 154 -9.13 54.43 -5.54
CA ALA A 154 -10.07 53.35 -5.84
C ALA A 154 -9.86 52.13 -4.91
N ARG A 155 -8.61 51.79 -4.56
CA ARG A 155 -8.30 50.75 -3.57
C ARG A 155 -8.72 51.13 -2.15
N GLN A 156 -8.60 52.38 -1.71
CA GLN A 156 -9.07 52.78 -0.38
C GLN A 156 -10.61 52.81 -0.24
N LYS A 157 -11.37 53.05 -1.32
CA LYS A 157 -12.83 52.90 -1.30
C LYS A 157 -13.29 51.45 -1.43
N SER A 158 -12.53 50.59 -2.10
CA SER A 158 -12.82 49.15 -2.22
C SER A 158 -12.48 48.37 -0.95
N VAL A 159 -11.43 48.74 -0.20
CA VAL A 159 -11.07 48.10 1.07
C VAL A 159 -12.06 48.41 2.20
N ILE A 160 -12.76 49.56 2.16
CA ILE A 160 -13.81 49.90 3.13
C ILE A 160 -15.14 49.18 2.82
N SER A 161 -15.42 48.79 1.57
CA SER A 161 -16.58 47.93 1.24
C SER A 161 -16.33 46.44 1.52
N ILE A 162 -15.09 45.97 1.45
CA ILE A 162 -14.73 44.56 1.71
C ILE A 162 -14.78 44.23 3.22
N LEU A 163 -14.66 45.22 4.11
CA LEU A 163 -14.67 45.01 5.56
C LEU A 163 -16.07 45.02 6.22
N ARG A 164 -17.17 45.12 5.46
CA ARG A 164 -18.53 45.24 6.03
C ARG A 164 -19.65 44.38 5.44
N SER A 165 -19.47 43.60 4.37
CA SER A 165 -20.55 42.73 3.86
C SER A 165 -20.31 41.27 4.24
N LYS A 166 -20.92 40.80 5.33
CA LYS A 166 -21.06 39.35 5.59
C LYS A 166 -21.93 38.73 4.48
N GLN A 167 -21.60 37.53 4.01
CA GLN A 167 -22.41 36.83 3.01
C GLN A 167 -23.83 36.59 3.56
N PRO A 168 -24.90 36.85 2.79
CA PRO A 168 -26.26 36.57 3.23
C PRO A 168 -26.47 35.05 3.36
N THR A 169 -27.13 34.63 4.44
CA THR A 169 -27.36 33.21 4.76
C THR A 169 -28.79 32.98 5.25
N LEU A 170 -29.29 31.75 5.13
CA LEU A 170 -30.57 31.31 5.67
C LEU A 170 -30.33 30.17 6.67
N ASP A 171 -30.94 30.25 7.85
CA ASP A 171 -30.92 29.19 8.85
C ASP A 171 -32.15 28.30 8.66
N VAL A 172 -31.91 27.01 8.41
CA VAL A 172 -32.94 26.03 8.06
C VAL A 172 -32.82 24.82 8.97
N CYS A 173 -33.92 24.41 9.59
CA CYS A 173 -34.04 23.18 10.36
C CYS A 173 -34.91 22.18 9.59
N VAL A 174 -34.46 20.94 9.47
CA VAL A 174 -35.21 19.85 8.86
C VAL A 174 -35.48 18.80 9.92
N SER A 175 -36.71 18.31 10.01
CA SER A 175 -37.13 17.27 10.97
C SER A 175 -38.05 16.24 10.32
N VAL A 176 -37.96 14.99 10.79
CA VAL A 176 -38.82 13.88 10.40
C VAL A 176 -39.29 13.18 11.67
N SER A 177 -40.55 12.74 11.72
CA SER A 177 -41.10 12.07 12.90
C SER A 177 -40.46 10.71 13.19
N ASP A 178 -40.15 9.95 12.13
CA ASP A 178 -39.49 8.65 12.19
C ASP A 178 -38.29 8.63 11.22
N PRO A 179 -37.23 7.84 11.49
CA PRO A 179 -36.10 7.69 10.57
C PRO A 179 -36.57 7.28 9.16
N VAL A 180 -36.05 7.92 8.12
CA VAL A 180 -36.41 7.61 6.71
C VAL A 180 -36.06 6.16 6.35
N LEU A 181 -35.02 5.60 6.98
CA LEU A 181 -34.58 4.21 6.84
C LEU A 181 -34.48 3.57 8.22
N SER A 182 -34.89 2.31 8.34
CA SER A 182 -34.61 1.52 9.56
C SER A 182 -33.10 1.27 9.71
N GLU A 183 -32.64 0.99 10.93
CA GLU A 183 -31.22 0.71 11.20
C GLU A 183 -30.69 -0.48 10.37
N ALA A 184 -31.53 -1.50 10.18
CA ALA A 184 -31.21 -2.66 9.34
C ALA A 184 -31.06 -2.27 7.86
N GLU A 185 -32.00 -1.50 7.31
CA GLU A 185 -31.94 -1.03 5.92
C GLU A 185 -30.77 -0.07 5.69
N LEU A 186 -30.49 0.81 6.65
CA LEU A 186 -29.34 1.71 6.59
C LEU A 186 -28.02 0.93 6.61
N SER A 187 -27.93 -0.13 7.42
CA SER A 187 -26.73 -0.99 7.47
C SER A 187 -26.49 -1.74 6.16
N ALA A 188 -27.56 -2.15 5.47
CA ALA A 188 -27.51 -2.95 4.25
C ALA A 188 -27.48 -2.13 2.96
N SER A 189 -27.93 -0.87 2.99
CA SER A 189 -27.90 0.07 1.88
C SER A 189 -26.57 0.82 1.79
N ASN A 190 -26.35 1.46 0.64
CA ASN A 190 -25.15 2.23 0.37
C ASN A 190 -25.47 3.45 -0.50
N LEU A 191 -24.60 4.44 -0.51
CA LEU A 191 -24.73 5.63 -1.35
C LEU A 191 -23.58 5.66 -2.35
N LEU A 192 -23.93 5.58 -3.64
CA LEU A 192 -23.01 5.69 -4.76
C LEU A 192 -22.90 7.13 -5.23
N LYS A 193 -21.68 7.65 -5.31
CA LYS A 193 -21.34 8.96 -5.87
C LYS A 193 -20.53 8.71 -7.13
N VAL A 194 -20.96 9.29 -8.24
CA VAL A 194 -20.23 9.23 -9.51
C VAL A 194 -19.91 10.64 -9.96
N THR A 195 -18.63 10.93 -10.09
CA THR A 195 -18.11 12.23 -10.50
C THR A 195 -17.45 12.09 -11.85
N VAL A 196 -18.00 12.81 -12.84
CA VAL A 196 -17.39 12.94 -14.16
C VAL A 196 -16.65 14.27 -14.18
N GLU A 197 -15.33 14.20 -14.27
CA GLU A 197 -14.45 15.35 -14.19
C GLU A 197 -14.31 16.04 -15.55
N THR A 198 -13.22 15.73 -16.26
CA THR A 198 -12.83 16.41 -17.50
C THR A 198 -12.31 15.38 -18.49
N ALA A 199 -12.69 15.55 -19.75
CA ALA A 199 -12.10 14.86 -20.89
C ALA A 199 -10.98 15.72 -21.48
N TYR A 200 -9.81 15.11 -21.67
CA TYR A 200 -8.58 15.73 -22.18
C TYR A 200 -8.22 15.21 -23.57
N SER A 201 -7.41 15.98 -24.31
CA SER A 201 -7.00 15.66 -25.68
C SER A 201 -8.19 15.37 -26.60
N ILE A 202 -9.14 16.32 -26.64
CA ILE A 202 -10.38 16.15 -27.40
C ILE A 202 -10.13 16.36 -28.90
N PRO A 203 -10.76 15.58 -29.79
CA PRO A 203 -10.54 15.70 -31.22
C PRO A 203 -11.03 17.03 -31.80
N GLU A 204 -10.36 17.54 -32.84
CA GLU A 204 -10.68 18.85 -33.44
C GLU A 204 -12.12 18.94 -33.97
N ALA A 205 -12.71 17.82 -34.41
CA ALA A 205 -14.09 17.78 -34.87
C ALA A 205 -15.11 18.20 -33.80
N TRP A 206 -14.77 18.10 -32.50
CA TRP A 206 -15.60 18.59 -31.40
C TRP A 206 -15.65 20.12 -31.32
N MET A 207 -14.77 20.84 -32.02
CA MET A 207 -14.64 22.30 -31.96
C MET A 207 -15.48 23.06 -33.00
N HIS A 208 -15.89 22.43 -34.11
CA HIS A 208 -16.43 23.13 -35.30
C HIS A 208 -17.90 23.59 -35.24
N SER A 209 -18.43 23.99 -34.08
CA SER A 209 -19.74 24.67 -34.02
C SER A 209 -19.61 26.04 -33.38
N ALA A 210 -20.35 27.03 -33.88
CA ALA A 210 -20.45 28.37 -33.31
C ALA A 210 -20.60 28.33 -31.76
N PRO A 211 -19.99 29.28 -31.03
CA PRO A 211 -20.02 29.32 -29.57
C PRO A 211 -21.48 29.37 -29.09
N GLY A 212 -21.95 28.27 -28.48
CA GLY A 212 -23.29 28.16 -27.92
C GLY A 212 -24.22 27.06 -28.48
N SER A 213 -23.76 26.13 -29.33
CA SER A 213 -24.66 25.14 -29.98
C SER A 213 -24.28 23.65 -29.89
N SER A 214 -23.18 23.27 -29.23
CA SER A 214 -22.86 21.86 -28.97
C SER A 214 -23.02 21.55 -27.48
N THR A 215 -23.75 20.48 -27.16
CA THR A 215 -23.88 19.94 -25.80
C THR A 215 -23.15 18.61 -25.72
N TYR A 216 -22.26 18.47 -24.74
CA TYR A 216 -21.55 17.23 -24.46
C TYR A 216 -22.25 16.50 -23.32
N THR A 217 -22.58 15.23 -23.54
CA THR A 217 -23.34 14.41 -22.60
C THR A 217 -22.58 13.13 -22.31
N ALA A 218 -22.45 12.78 -21.03
CA ALA A 218 -21.97 11.47 -20.60
C ALA A 218 -23.12 10.74 -19.86
N ALA A 219 -23.21 9.42 -19.99
CA ALA A 219 -24.19 8.64 -19.27
C ALA A 219 -23.65 7.27 -18.86
N LEU A 220 -24.14 6.79 -17.72
CA LEU A 220 -23.89 5.43 -17.26
C LEU A 220 -25.11 4.88 -16.52
N LYS A 221 -25.26 3.56 -16.54
CA LYS A 221 -26.32 2.84 -15.85
C LYS A 221 -25.80 2.33 -14.52
N VAL A 222 -26.59 2.39 -13.45
CA VAL A 222 -26.26 1.84 -12.13
C VAL A 222 -27.45 1.07 -11.57
N PRO A 223 -27.25 -0.05 -10.85
CA PRO A 223 -28.36 -0.77 -10.23
C PRO A 223 -28.93 0.07 -9.08
N LEU A 224 -30.25 0.20 -8.99
CA LEU A 224 -30.93 0.87 -7.88
C LEU A 224 -31.43 -0.16 -6.85
N THR A 225 -32.03 -1.23 -7.35
CA THR A 225 -32.61 -2.35 -6.59
C THR A 225 -32.14 -3.67 -7.21
N ALA A 226 -32.60 -4.81 -6.67
CA ALA A 226 -32.32 -6.13 -7.24
C ALA A 226 -32.76 -6.27 -8.71
N GLU A 227 -33.80 -5.54 -9.15
CA GLU A 227 -34.39 -5.68 -10.49
C GLU A 227 -34.25 -4.41 -11.35
N LYS A 228 -34.35 -3.23 -10.73
CA LYS A 228 -34.35 -1.95 -11.45
C LYS A 228 -32.98 -1.30 -11.50
N ASP A 229 -32.66 -0.73 -12.65
CA ASP A 229 -31.47 0.08 -12.89
C ASP A 229 -31.87 1.56 -13.04
N GLN A 230 -31.01 2.48 -12.59
CA GLN A 230 -31.11 3.92 -12.79
C GLN A 230 -30.06 4.41 -13.79
N VAL A 231 -30.42 5.33 -14.67
CA VAL A 231 -29.50 5.95 -15.63
C VAL A 231 -29.08 7.32 -15.11
N LEU A 232 -27.78 7.51 -14.91
CA LEU A 232 -27.17 8.79 -14.56
C LEU A 232 -26.73 9.50 -15.86
N VAL A 233 -27.19 10.74 -16.06
CA VAL A 233 -26.92 11.51 -17.29
C VAL A 233 -26.30 12.85 -16.92
N PHE A 234 -25.04 13.03 -17.29
CA PHE A 234 -24.23 14.23 -17.09
C PHE A 234 -24.33 15.11 -18.33
N CYS A 235 -25.21 16.12 -18.28
CA CYS A 235 -25.39 17.10 -19.34
C CYS A 235 -24.44 18.30 -19.16
N GLU A 236 -24.29 19.12 -20.22
CA GLU A 236 -23.66 20.45 -20.16
C GLU A 236 -22.13 20.49 -19.94
N GLY A 237 -21.37 19.57 -20.56
CA GLY A 237 -19.91 19.72 -20.59
C GLY A 237 -19.47 21.07 -21.19
N GLN A 238 -18.56 21.77 -20.52
CA GLN A 238 -18.04 23.08 -20.95
C GLN A 238 -16.71 22.91 -21.68
N LEU A 239 -16.63 23.42 -22.93
CA LEU A 239 -15.38 23.42 -23.70
C LEU A 239 -14.44 24.53 -23.21
N LYS A 240 -13.28 24.14 -22.68
CA LYS A 240 -12.19 25.03 -22.23
C LYS A 240 -11.02 24.94 -23.21
N ALA A 241 -10.44 26.10 -23.55
CA ALA A 241 -9.29 26.17 -24.44
C ALA A 241 -7.98 25.79 -23.71
N GLY A 242 -7.03 25.20 -24.43
CA GLY A 242 -5.70 24.87 -23.93
C GLY A 242 -4.95 26.11 -23.41
N GLY A 243 -4.19 25.95 -22.32
CA GLY A 243 -3.46 27.04 -21.67
C GLY A 243 -4.25 27.87 -20.66
N GLN A 244 -5.57 27.71 -20.55
CA GLN A 244 -6.36 28.35 -19.48
C GLN A 244 -6.12 27.65 -18.15
N ARG A 245 -5.28 28.28 -17.29
CA ARG A 245 -5.12 27.91 -15.88
C ARG A 245 -6.37 28.28 -15.10
N GLU A 246 -6.72 27.45 -14.12
CA GLU A 246 -7.89 27.69 -13.28
C GLU A 246 -7.51 28.66 -12.15
N GLU A 247 -8.17 29.82 -12.08
CA GLU A 247 -7.80 30.91 -11.16
C GLU A 247 -8.10 30.59 -9.68
N ASN A 248 -9.12 29.76 -9.43
CA ASN A 248 -9.48 29.19 -8.15
C ASN A 248 -9.64 27.68 -8.37
N GLY A 249 -9.08 26.83 -7.52
CA GLY A 249 -9.05 25.37 -7.72
C GLY A 249 -10.39 24.77 -8.18
N ARG A 250 -10.34 23.67 -8.92
CA ARG A 250 -11.54 23.00 -9.46
C ARG A 250 -12.52 22.65 -8.35
N GLN A 251 -13.78 23.05 -8.49
CA GLN A 251 -14.85 22.74 -7.54
C GLN A 251 -15.85 21.76 -8.14
N ARG A 252 -16.36 20.85 -7.31
CA ARG A 252 -17.42 19.91 -7.71
C ARG A 252 -18.74 20.67 -7.91
N LYS A 253 -19.47 20.29 -8.96
CA LYS A 253 -20.76 20.86 -9.36
C LYS A 253 -21.89 19.85 -9.18
N ARG A 254 -23.07 20.36 -8.86
CA ARG A 254 -24.33 19.59 -8.83
C ARG A 254 -24.89 19.45 -10.25
N PRO A 255 -25.62 18.36 -10.56
CA PRO A 255 -26.25 18.18 -11.85
C PRO A 255 -27.35 19.23 -12.09
N HIS A 256 -27.31 19.90 -13.23
CA HIS A 256 -28.25 20.97 -13.59
C HIS A 256 -29.51 20.39 -14.27
N ARG A 257 -30.70 20.58 -13.68
CA ARG A 257 -31.98 20.28 -14.34
C ARG A 257 -33.04 21.39 -14.26
N ALA A 258 -32.81 22.44 -13.47
CA ALA A 258 -33.66 23.64 -13.42
C ALA A 258 -32.84 24.89 -13.05
N THR A 259 -33.38 26.06 -13.35
CA THR A 259 -32.80 27.41 -13.38
C THR A 259 -32.15 27.88 -12.06
N LEU A 260 -31.06 27.24 -11.65
CA LEU A 260 -30.23 27.64 -10.51
C LEU A 260 -29.29 28.80 -10.88
N VAL A 261 -29.09 29.74 -9.96
CA VAL A 261 -28.06 30.79 -10.07
C VAL A 261 -26.66 30.17 -10.12
N PRO A 262 -25.70 30.70 -10.92
CA PRO A 262 -24.35 30.14 -11.05
C PRO A 262 -23.60 29.87 -9.73
N GLY A 263 -23.82 30.66 -8.68
CA GLY A 263 -23.23 30.44 -7.36
C GLY A 263 -23.74 29.20 -6.61
N ASN A 264 -24.95 28.72 -6.94
CA ASN A 264 -25.57 27.53 -6.34
C ASN A 264 -25.27 26.23 -7.11
N HIS A 265 -24.52 26.32 -8.21
CA HIS A 265 -24.12 25.15 -8.99
C HIS A 265 -23.01 24.36 -8.30
N PHE A 266 -22.27 25.01 -7.39
CA PHE A 266 -21.21 24.40 -6.62
C PHE A 266 -21.75 23.86 -5.30
N PHE A 267 -21.15 22.78 -4.80
CA PHE A 267 -21.39 22.32 -3.42
C PHE A 267 -20.88 23.37 -2.41
N LEU A 268 -21.12 23.16 -1.10
CA LEU A 268 -20.69 24.05 -0.01
C LEU A 268 -19.24 24.58 -0.19
N PRO A 269 -18.85 25.73 0.41
CA PRO A 269 -17.61 26.47 0.09
C PRO A 269 -16.25 25.74 0.13
N ASP A 270 -16.17 24.45 0.49
CA ASP A 270 -14.91 23.72 0.76
C ASP A 270 -14.72 22.40 -0.02
N THR A 271 -15.58 22.04 -0.98
CA THR A 271 -15.42 20.80 -1.78
C THR A 271 -14.63 21.02 -3.08
N PHE A 272 -13.31 21.09 -2.95
CA PHE A 272 -12.38 21.17 -4.08
C PHE A 272 -11.92 19.77 -4.53
N PHE A 273 -11.50 19.64 -5.78
CA PHE A 273 -10.75 18.47 -6.20
C PHE A 273 -9.36 18.48 -5.56
N HIS A 274 -8.98 17.41 -4.90
CA HIS A 274 -7.61 17.21 -4.41
C HIS A 274 -6.77 16.60 -5.52
N ALA A 275 -5.58 17.15 -5.76
CA ALA A 275 -4.65 16.60 -6.72
C ALA A 275 -4.02 15.31 -6.15
N GLU A 276 -4.33 14.17 -6.77
CA GLU A 276 -3.69 12.89 -6.48
C GLU A 276 -2.53 12.67 -7.46
N PRO A 277 -1.42 12.05 -7.03
CA PRO A 277 -0.35 11.66 -7.93
C PRO A 277 -0.88 10.69 -9.01
N ILE A 278 -0.52 10.92 -10.28
CA ILE A 278 -0.96 10.11 -11.42
C ILE A 278 -0.65 8.61 -11.22
N GLU A 279 0.46 8.29 -10.55
CA GLU A 279 0.88 6.91 -10.25
C GLU A 279 -0.06 6.16 -9.29
N GLN A 280 -0.88 6.88 -8.52
CA GLN A 280 -1.80 6.32 -7.54
C GLN A 280 -3.23 6.19 -8.08
N GLU A 281 -3.48 6.63 -9.31
CA GLU A 281 -4.79 6.52 -9.95
C GLU A 281 -5.11 5.07 -10.35
N ASP A 282 -6.40 4.75 -10.44
CA ASP A 282 -6.93 3.43 -10.80
C ASP A 282 -7.15 3.26 -12.33
N GLY A 283 -6.68 4.21 -13.13
CA GLY A 283 -6.90 4.30 -14.57
C GLY A 283 -5.86 3.55 -15.42
N GLU A 284 -5.98 3.69 -16.74
CA GLU A 284 -5.07 3.04 -17.72
C GLU A 284 -3.79 3.87 -17.95
N LEU A 285 -3.87 5.20 -17.83
CA LEU A 285 -2.81 6.15 -18.19
C LEU A 285 -1.98 6.58 -16.98
N THR A 286 -1.35 5.61 -16.32
CA THR A 286 -0.52 5.80 -15.12
C THR A 286 0.95 5.44 -15.34
N GLY A 287 1.34 5.05 -16.55
CA GLY A 287 2.71 4.68 -16.87
C GLY A 287 3.66 5.88 -16.95
N LEU A 288 4.97 5.64 -16.86
CA LEU A 288 5.99 6.70 -16.99
C LEU A 288 5.90 7.44 -18.33
N GLU A 289 5.59 6.73 -19.42
CA GLU A 289 5.40 7.30 -20.76
C GLU A 289 4.13 8.17 -20.85
N ASP A 290 3.11 7.86 -20.04
CA ASP A 290 1.85 8.60 -20.02
C ASP A 290 1.95 9.87 -19.19
N LEU A 291 2.89 9.97 -18.24
CA LEU A 291 3.09 11.17 -17.42
C LEU A 291 3.40 12.40 -18.27
N GLU A 292 4.33 12.28 -19.22
CA GLU A 292 4.69 13.37 -20.12
C GLU A 292 3.50 13.78 -20.99
N PHE A 293 2.81 12.79 -21.57
CA PHE A 293 1.62 13.02 -22.37
C PHE A 293 0.49 13.69 -21.58
N ARG A 294 0.23 13.26 -20.34
CA ARG A 294 -0.81 13.83 -19.48
C ARG A 294 -0.46 15.25 -19.08
N ASN A 295 0.77 15.53 -18.70
CA ASN A 295 1.23 16.89 -18.39
C ASN A 295 1.03 17.83 -19.58
N GLU A 296 1.37 17.40 -20.79
CA GLU A 296 1.13 18.16 -22.02
C GLU A 296 -0.38 18.36 -22.29
N ALA A 297 -1.17 17.29 -22.17
CA ALA A 297 -2.61 17.31 -22.43
C ALA A 297 -3.39 18.20 -21.44
N GLU A 298 -3.05 18.13 -20.16
CA GLU A 298 -3.72 18.88 -19.10
C GLU A 298 -3.37 20.38 -19.13
N THR A 299 -2.18 20.75 -19.64
CA THR A 299 -1.71 22.14 -19.70
C THR A 299 -1.98 22.83 -21.04
N MET A 300 -1.74 22.14 -22.17
CA MET A 300 -1.69 22.78 -23.49
C MET A 300 -2.89 22.45 -24.39
N LYS A 301 -3.62 21.35 -24.16
CA LYS A 301 -4.68 20.89 -25.07
C LYS A 301 -6.08 21.32 -24.61
N ASN A 302 -7.01 21.36 -25.56
CA ASN A 302 -8.41 21.67 -25.31
C ASN A 302 -9.09 20.54 -24.52
N ARG A 303 -10.02 20.90 -23.65
CA ARG A 303 -10.67 19.97 -22.73
C ARG A 303 -12.16 20.28 -22.56
N VAL A 304 -12.95 19.27 -22.23
CA VAL A 304 -14.37 19.42 -21.90
C VAL A 304 -14.55 19.02 -20.45
N SER A 305 -14.91 19.99 -19.62
CA SER A 305 -15.10 19.80 -18.18
C SER A 305 -16.58 19.72 -17.84
N TRP A 306 -17.01 18.64 -17.19
CA TRP A 306 -18.31 18.55 -16.53
C TRP A 306 -18.18 18.92 -15.06
N ASP A 307 -17.12 18.44 -14.39
CA ASP A 307 -16.87 18.64 -12.96
C ASP A 307 -18.09 18.31 -12.08
N THR A 308 -18.93 17.36 -12.50
CA THR A 308 -20.26 17.13 -11.91
C THR A 308 -20.30 15.83 -11.11
N GLU A 309 -20.79 15.90 -9.86
CA GLU A 309 -21.03 14.73 -8.99
C GLU A 309 -22.53 14.41 -8.95
N MET A 310 -22.89 13.18 -9.30
CA MET A 310 -24.24 12.62 -9.13
C MET A 310 -24.25 11.59 -8.00
N ARG A 311 -25.33 11.56 -7.23
CA ARG A 311 -25.55 10.61 -6.14
C ARG A 311 -26.69 9.65 -6.48
N CYS A 312 -26.53 8.39 -6.13
CA CYS A 312 -27.50 7.33 -6.34
C CYS A 312 -27.60 6.48 -5.07
N PHE A 313 -28.81 6.27 -4.59
CA PHE A 313 -29.06 5.40 -3.44
C PHE A 313 -29.08 3.93 -3.91
N LEU A 314 -28.31 3.06 -3.26
CA LEU A 314 -28.27 1.63 -3.52
C LEU A 314 -28.99 0.89 -2.39
N GLU A 315 -30.11 0.25 -2.71
CA GLU A 315 -30.78 -0.66 -1.76
C GLU A 315 -29.89 -1.90 -1.51
N ALA A 316 -30.19 -2.67 -0.47
CA ALA A 316 -29.49 -3.92 -0.16
C ALA A 316 -29.37 -4.86 -1.38
N GLY A 317 -30.49 -5.06 -2.10
CA GLY A 317 -30.51 -5.86 -3.33
C GLY A 317 -29.77 -5.22 -4.50
N GLY A 318 -29.72 -3.88 -4.56
CA GLY A 318 -28.92 -3.14 -5.55
C GLY A 318 -27.42 -3.29 -5.31
N THR A 319 -27.00 -3.27 -4.04
CA THR A 319 -25.60 -3.45 -3.63
C THR A 319 -25.10 -4.87 -3.94
N THR A 320 -25.91 -5.90 -3.66
CA THR A 320 -25.56 -7.29 -4.02
C THR A 320 -25.47 -7.48 -5.52
N ARG A 321 -26.39 -6.87 -6.28
CA ARG A 321 -26.38 -6.92 -7.74
C ARG A 321 -25.18 -6.19 -8.34
N LEU A 322 -24.82 -5.03 -7.77
CA LEU A 322 -23.62 -4.29 -8.17
C LEU A 322 -22.37 -5.16 -7.98
N ARG A 323 -22.23 -5.80 -6.81
CA ARG A 323 -21.13 -6.73 -6.50
C ARG A 323 -21.06 -7.89 -7.50
N GLN A 324 -22.22 -8.51 -7.80
CA GLN A 324 -22.30 -9.61 -8.75
C GLN A 324 -21.91 -9.16 -10.17
N LYS A 325 -22.46 -8.02 -10.64
CA LYS A 325 -22.12 -7.47 -11.95
C LYS A 325 -20.63 -7.14 -12.08
N ILE A 326 -20.00 -6.56 -11.06
CA ILE A 326 -18.54 -6.28 -11.10
C ILE A 326 -17.74 -7.58 -11.16
N THR A 327 -18.18 -8.63 -10.46
CA THR A 327 -17.53 -9.95 -10.49
C THR A 327 -17.68 -10.62 -11.87
N GLU A 328 -18.83 -10.45 -12.53
CA GLU A 328 -19.09 -11.00 -13.87
C GLU A 328 -18.44 -10.19 -15.00
N SER A 329 -18.45 -8.87 -14.88
CA SER A 329 -17.92 -7.88 -15.83
C SER A 329 -17.21 -6.79 -15.05
N ARG A 330 -15.89 -6.90 -14.95
CA ARG A 330 -15.00 -5.94 -14.28
C ARG A 330 -15.13 -4.52 -14.86
N LEU A 331 -15.40 -4.43 -16.16
CA LEU A 331 -15.46 -3.20 -16.94
C LEU A 331 -16.87 -2.65 -17.01
N TRP A 332 -17.06 -1.43 -16.52
CA TRP A 332 -18.32 -0.71 -16.54
C TRP A 332 -18.35 0.33 -17.66
N PRO A 333 -19.33 0.29 -18.58
CA PRO A 333 -19.38 1.20 -19.71
C PRO A 333 -19.92 2.58 -19.29
N VAL A 334 -19.21 3.63 -19.69
CA VAL A 334 -19.64 5.03 -19.62
C VAL A 334 -19.66 5.58 -21.04
N GLU A 335 -20.85 5.92 -21.53
CA GLU A 335 -21.04 6.40 -22.89
C GLU A 335 -20.93 7.93 -22.92
N ILE A 336 -20.28 8.45 -23.96
CA ILE A 336 -20.10 9.89 -24.18
C ILE A 336 -20.57 10.24 -25.58
N MET A 337 -21.34 11.31 -25.71
CA MET A 337 -21.77 11.83 -27.00
C MET A 337 -21.66 13.34 -27.07
N ARG A 338 -21.57 13.84 -28.29
CA ARG A 338 -21.76 15.25 -28.61
C ARG A 338 -23.04 15.40 -29.41
N SER A 339 -24.02 16.11 -28.86
CA SER A 339 -25.21 16.53 -29.60
C SER A 339 -25.09 17.98 -30.07
N VAL A 340 -25.63 18.26 -31.24
CA VAL A 340 -25.83 19.63 -31.73
C VAL A 340 -27.22 20.08 -31.28
N ALA A 341 -27.34 21.28 -30.70
CA ALA A 341 -28.58 21.90 -30.25
C ALA A 341 -29.66 21.90 -31.35
N PRO A 342 -30.96 21.94 -31.00
CA PRO A 342 -32.02 21.39 -31.85
C PRO A 342 -32.12 22.10 -33.19
N LEU A 343 -31.94 21.31 -34.25
CA LEU A 343 -32.24 21.69 -35.62
C LEU A 343 -33.72 22.10 -35.72
N THR A 344 -33.96 23.10 -36.57
CA THR A 344 -35.28 23.63 -36.96
C THR A 344 -36.35 22.55 -37.14
N LYS A 345 -37.64 22.92 -37.00
CA LYS A 345 -38.85 22.06 -37.16
C LYS A 345 -38.81 21.01 -38.31
N ALA A 346 -37.98 21.21 -39.32
CA ALA A 346 -37.73 20.27 -40.41
C ALA A 346 -36.95 18.99 -40.00
N ALA A 347 -36.06 19.05 -39.01
CA ALA A 347 -35.28 17.91 -38.53
C ALA A 347 -36.01 17.08 -37.46
N GLU A 348 -36.87 17.71 -36.65
CA GLU A 348 -37.81 17.00 -35.75
C GLU A 348 -38.66 16.00 -36.54
N THR A 349 -39.09 16.39 -37.75
CA THR A 349 -39.90 15.54 -38.64
C THR A 349 -39.11 14.34 -39.21
N LYS A 350 -37.77 14.42 -39.29
CA LYS A 350 -36.89 13.29 -39.68
C LYS A 350 -36.58 12.36 -38.50
N MET A 351 -36.33 12.91 -37.30
CA MET A 351 -36.17 12.13 -36.06
C MET A 351 -37.44 11.37 -35.66
N LEU A 352 -38.60 11.80 -36.16
CA LEU A 352 -39.89 11.16 -36.01
C LEU A 352 -40.04 9.86 -36.84
N ALA A 353 -39.21 9.64 -37.87
CA ALA A 353 -39.38 8.58 -38.87
C ALA A 353 -38.42 7.38 -38.73
N GLU A 354 -37.35 7.47 -37.94
CA GLU A 354 -36.39 6.36 -37.73
C GLU A 354 -36.57 5.77 -36.31
N GLU A 355 -36.75 4.44 -36.21
CA GLU A 355 -36.98 3.72 -34.93
C GLU A 355 -35.74 3.67 -34.01
N ILE A 356 -34.55 4.03 -34.52
CA ILE A 356 -33.29 4.08 -33.78
C ILE A 356 -32.51 5.34 -34.20
N PRO A 357 -32.38 6.37 -33.35
CA PRO A 357 -31.60 7.56 -33.72
C PRO A 357 -30.09 7.22 -33.73
N ASP A 358 -29.44 7.39 -34.88
CA ASP A 358 -27.97 7.36 -35.02
C ASP A 358 -27.38 8.56 -34.24
N ILE A 359 -26.62 8.29 -33.16
CA ILE A 359 -26.03 9.33 -32.30
C ILE A 359 -24.70 9.81 -32.93
N PRO A 360 -24.52 11.13 -33.18
CA PRO A 360 -23.26 11.66 -33.68
C PRO A 360 -22.17 11.65 -32.60
N PHE A 361 -20.92 11.35 -32.99
CA PHE A 361 -19.73 11.34 -32.12
C PHE A 361 -19.87 10.50 -30.85
N HIS A 362 -20.39 9.28 -30.99
CA HIS A 362 -20.57 8.36 -29.87
C HIS A 362 -19.24 7.65 -29.51
N GLY A 363 -18.77 7.87 -28.28
CA GLY A 363 -17.65 7.15 -27.66
C GLY A 363 -18.08 6.39 -26.40
N VAL A 364 -17.28 5.40 -26.01
CA VAL A 364 -17.47 4.60 -24.80
C VAL A 364 -16.16 4.51 -24.03
N VAL A 365 -16.27 4.52 -22.71
CA VAL A 365 -15.17 4.38 -21.76
C VAL A 365 -15.47 3.17 -20.89
N PHE A 366 -14.48 2.33 -20.65
CA PHE A 366 -14.62 1.15 -19.82
C PHE A 366 -13.91 1.39 -18.49
N VAL A 367 -14.70 1.67 -17.45
CA VAL A 367 -14.19 1.92 -16.10
C VAL A 367 -14.01 0.60 -15.38
N ASP A 368 -12.79 0.31 -14.95
CA ASP A 368 -12.50 -0.87 -14.14
C ASP A 368 -13.01 -0.68 -12.71
N MET A 369 -14.16 -1.31 -12.39
CA MET A 369 -14.74 -1.29 -11.05
C MET A 369 -14.22 -2.41 -10.14
N GLY A 370 -13.32 -3.28 -10.62
CA GLY A 370 -12.83 -4.45 -9.88
C GLY A 370 -12.20 -4.10 -8.52
N ARG A 371 -11.49 -2.96 -8.44
CA ARG A 371 -10.86 -2.48 -7.21
C ARG A 371 -11.86 -2.15 -6.10
N LEU A 372 -13.12 -1.85 -6.41
CA LEU A 372 -14.16 -1.64 -5.38
C LEU A 372 -14.52 -2.92 -4.62
N LEU A 373 -14.16 -4.09 -5.15
CA LEU A 373 -14.30 -5.37 -4.45
C LEU A 373 -13.16 -5.64 -3.47
N TYR A 374 -12.13 -4.80 -3.43
CA TYR A 374 -11.04 -4.95 -2.47
C TYR A 374 -11.55 -4.62 -1.05
N PRO A 375 -11.30 -5.49 -0.06
CA PRO A 375 -11.70 -5.23 1.32
C PRO A 375 -11.25 -3.86 1.85
N GLY A 376 -12.23 -3.01 2.17
CA GLY A 376 -12.03 -1.66 2.71
C GLY A 376 -11.95 -0.54 1.67
N VAL A 377 -11.90 -0.85 0.38
CA VAL A 377 -11.88 0.18 -0.68
C VAL A 377 -13.30 0.68 -0.92
N SER A 378 -13.48 1.99 -0.86
CA SER A 378 -14.77 2.65 -1.10
C SER A 378 -14.71 3.65 -2.26
N ARG A 379 -13.54 3.98 -2.78
CA ARG A 379 -13.37 4.99 -3.82
C ARG A 379 -12.36 4.51 -4.86
N ILE A 380 -12.69 4.74 -6.13
CA ILE A 380 -11.77 4.61 -7.26
C ILE A 380 -11.78 5.90 -8.07
N ARG A 381 -10.61 6.31 -8.55
CA ARG A 381 -10.46 7.48 -9.43
C ARG A 381 -9.39 7.16 -10.47
N GLY A 382 -9.73 7.32 -11.74
CA GLY A 382 -8.81 6.99 -12.82
C GLY A 382 -9.00 7.81 -14.08
N ALA A 383 -7.93 7.94 -14.85
CA ALA A 383 -7.95 8.37 -16.24
C ALA A 383 -8.20 7.17 -17.17
N TYR A 384 -9.28 7.22 -17.95
CA TYR A 384 -9.72 6.13 -18.82
C TYR A 384 -9.80 6.57 -20.28
N SER A 385 -9.28 5.76 -21.19
CA SER A 385 -9.23 6.06 -22.62
C SER A 385 -10.61 5.98 -23.28
N VAL A 386 -10.96 6.96 -24.11
CA VAL A 386 -12.22 6.97 -24.86
C VAL A 386 -12.07 6.15 -26.15
N GLN A 387 -12.93 5.15 -26.32
CA GLN A 387 -12.98 4.30 -27.51
C GLN A 387 -14.19 4.66 -28.37
N PRO A 388 -14.15 4.48 -29.70
CA PRO A 388 -15.33 4.63 -30.54
C PRO A 388 -16.41 3.62 -30.14
N PHE A 389 -17.67 4.04 -30.07
CA PHE A 389 -18.75 3.14 -29.67
C PHE A 389 -18.96 1.99 -30.68
N SER A 390 -18.99 0.76 -30.17
CA SER A 390 -19.33 -0.45 -30.91
C SER A 390 -20.18 -1.37 -30.02
N GLU A 391 -21.32 -1.84 -30.54
CA GLU A 391 -22.23 -2.74 -29.80
C GLU A 391 -21.56 -4.10 -29.54
N ASP A 392 -20.72 -4.57 -30.46
CA ASP A 392 -19.97 -5.82 -30.30
C ASP A 392 -18.94 -5.72 -29.17
N GLU A 393 -18.29 -4.56 -29.00
CA GLU A 393 -17.33 -4.34 -27.91
C GLU A 393 -18.02 -4.17 -26.57
N LEU A 394 -19.19 -3.51 -26.53
CA LEU A 394 -20.03 -3.41 -25.35
C LEU A 394 -20.48 -4.78 -24.86
N LEU A 395 -20.93 -5.66 -25.76
CA LEU A 395 -21.33 -7.02 -25.41
C LEU A 395 -20.13 -7.86 -24.97
N LYS A 396 -18.98 -7.72 -25.63
CA LYS A 396 -17.78 -8.49 -25.30
C LYS A 396 -17.17 -8.08 -23.95
N LYS A 397 -17.10 -6.79 -23.65
CA LYS A 397 -16.40 -6.25 -22.46
C LYS A 397 -17.33 -6.07 -21.26
N ALA A 398 -18.56 -5.62 -21.47
CA ALA A 398 -19.52 -5.30 -20.41
C ALA A 398 -20.72 -6.26 -20.33
N LYS A 399 -20.83 -7.23 -21.26
CA LYS A 399 -21.97 -8.17 -21.35
C LYS A 399 -23.34 -7.48 -21.49
N GLU A 400 -23.35 -6.22 -21.95
CA GLU A 400 -24.57 -5.45 -22.22
C GLU A 400 -24.83 -5.36 -23.73
N SER A 401 -26.10 -5.45 -24.13
CA SER A 401 -26.52 -5.44 -25.53
C SER A 401 -27.21 -4.15 -25.97
N VAL A 402 -27.39 -3.18 -25.07
CA VAL A 402 -28.20 -1.98 -25.33
C VAL A 402 -27.46 -0.74 -24.88
N SER A 403 -27.39 0.28 -25.76
CA SER A 403 -26.78 1.57 -25.43
C SER A 403 -27.70 2.44 -24.57
N VAL A 404 -27.12 2.96 -23.49
CA VAL A 404 -27.80 3.81 -22.52
C VAL A 404 -28.21 5.14 -23.15
N LEU A 405 -27.33 5.75 -23.96
CA LEU A 405 -27.62 7.02 -24.62
C LEU A 405 -28.67 6.86 -25.73
N LYS A 406 -28.68 5.72 -26.46
CA LYS A 406 -29.72 5.44 -27.46
C LYS A 406 -31.10 5.32 -26.82
N GLU A 407 -31.21 4.66 -25.67
CA GLU A 407 -32.47 4.58 -24.92
C GLU A 407 -32.89 5.94 -24.36
N HIS A 408 -31.94 6.71 -23.80
CA HIS A 408 -32.22 8.04 -23.28
C HIS A 408 -32.71 9.00 -24.38
N ALA A 409 -32.08 8.98 -25.56
CA ALA A 409 -32.50 9.76 -26.72
C ALA A 409 -33.90 9.37 -27.20
N LYS A 410 -34.23 8.07 -27.22
CA LYS A 410 -35.59 7.58 -27.54
C LYS A 410 -36.62 8.07 -26.52
N ALA A 411 -36.33 7.97 -25.22
CA ALA A 411 -37.22 8.43 -24.15
C ALA A 411 -37.45 9.95 -24.22
N ALA A 412 -36.40 10.73 -24.44
CA ALA A 412 -36.49 12.18 -24.63
C ALA A 412 -37.33 12.55 -25.87
N ALA A 413 -37.17 11.83 -26.97
CA ALA A 413 -37.98 12.02 -28.18
C ALA A 413 -39.47 11.70 -27.96
N ILE A 414 -39.79 10.65 -27.19
CA ILE A 414 -41.18 10.31 -26.82
C ILE A 414 -41.80 11.41 -25.94
N LEU A 415 -41.07 11.91 -24.95
CA LEU A 415 -41.52 13.02 -24.09
C LEU A 415 -41.73 14.32 -24.88
N ALA A 416 -40.86 14.61 -25.85
CA ALA A 416 -41.03 15.75 -26.76
C ALA A 416 -42.28 15.59 -27.65
N LYS A 417 -42.55 14.39 -28.18
CA LYS A 417 -43.78 14.07 -28.92
C LYS A 417 -45.03 14.26 -28.05
N ALA A 418 -44.99 13.84 -26.79
CA ALA A 418 -46.11 14.01 -25.85
C ALA A 418 -46.39 15.50 -25.54
N ARG A 419 -45.35 16.31 -25.32
CA ARG A 419 -45.49 17.77 -25.15
C ARG A 419 -46.01 18.46 -26.42
N ALA A 420 -45.57 18.04 -27.59
CA ALA A 420 -46.06 18.57 -28.87
C ALA A 420 -47.52 18.18 -29.17
N ALA A 421 -47.93 16.97 -28.79
CA ALA A 421 -49.31 16.50 -28.94
C ALA A 421 -50.30 17.23 -28.01
N SER A 422 -49.86 17.67 -26.82
CA SER A 422 -50.67 18.51 -25.93
C SER A 422 -50.87 19.95 -26.41
N ALA A 423 -50.06 20.41 -27.38
CA ALA A 423 -50.06 21.79 -27.86
C ALA A 423 -50.72 22.00 -29.23
N ALA A 424 -51.10 20.94 -29.96
CA ALA A 424 -51.59 21.04 -31.34
C ALA A 424 -53.07 20.63 -31.48
N GLY A 425 -53.96 21.63 -31.47
CA GLY A 425 -55.31 21.52 -32.03
C GLY A 425 -55.27 21.63 -33.57
N SER A 426 -55.85 20.62 -34.24
CA SER A 426 -56.38 20.62 -35.60
C SER A 426 -55.66 21.47 -36.68
N HIS A 427 -54.88 20.82 -37.56
CA HIS A 427 -54.94 21.08 -39.00
C HIS A 427 -54.37 19.90 -39.82
N ARG A 428 -55.20 19.35 -40.71
CA ARG A 428 -54.81 18.41 -41.78
C ARG A 428 -54.21 19.20 -42.96
N GLY A 429 -53.03 18.81 -43.43
CA GLY A 429 -52.43 19.28 -44.69
C GLY A 429 -51.65 18.14 -45.37
N LYS A 430 -51.90 17.91 -46.65
CA LYS A 430 -51.42 16.80 -47.50
C LYS A 430 -49.89 16.78 -47.68
N ALA A 431 -49.33 15.57 -47.72
CA ALA A 431 -47.95 15.27 -48.08
C ALA A 431 -47.70 15.40 -49.59
N GLY A 432 -46.64 16.12 -49.95
CA GLY A 432 -45.99 16.09 -51.27
C GLY A 432 -44.77 15.17 -51.23
N LYS A 433 -44.64 14.34 -52.25
CA LYS A 433 -43.61 13.31 -52.42
C LYS A 433 -42.49 13.93 -53.29
N ASP A 434 -41.24 13.91 -52.83
CA ASP A 434 -40.10 13.91 -53.75
C ASP A 434 -38.88 13.25 -53.10
N GLY A 435 -38.29 12.32 -53.86
CA GLY A 435 -37.13 11.54 -53.49
C GLY A 435 -35.82 12.21 -53.90
N GLY A 436 -34.75 11.88 -53.19
CA GLY A 436 -33.40 12.32 -53.50
C GLY A 436 -32.37 11.64 -52.62
N ASN A 437 -31.95 10.44 -53.03
CA ASN A 437 -30.86 9.67 -52.45
C ASN A 437 -29.51 10.35 -52.75
N LYS A 438 -28.67 10.59 -51.75
CA LYS A 438 -27.21 10.73 -51.88
C LYS A 438 -26.55 10.29 -50.57
N GLY A 439 -26.08 9.05 -50.55
CA GLY A 439 -25.10 8.59 -49.58
C GLY A 439 -23.74 9.23 -49.86
N GLN A 440 -23.04 9.62 -48.80
CA GLN A 440 -21.59 9.80 -48.79
C GLN A 440 -21.05 9.65 -47.36
N THR A 441 -20.14 8.68 -47.21
CA THR A 441 -19.01 8.57 -46.25
C THR A 441 -19.31 8.49 -44.73
N LYS A 442 -19.39 7.25 -44.20
CA LYS A 442 -19.54 6.89 -42.77
C LYS A 442 -18.24 6.43 -42.05
N GLU A 443 -17.06 6.50 -42.66
CA GLU A 443 -15.82 5.93 -42.08
C GLU A 443 -14.93 6.83 -41.17
N PRO A 444 -14.82 8.17 -41.30
CA PRO A 444 -13.77 8.92 -40.59
C PRO A 444 -14.02 9.12 -39.09
N ALA A 445 -15.23 8.90 -38.59
CA ALA A 445 -15.56 9.15 -37.17
C ALA A 445 -15.02 8.08 -36.20
N LYS A 446 -14.70 6.87 -36.69
CA LYS A 446 -14.35 5.72 -35.83
C LYS A 446 -12.92 5.75 -35.28
N LYS A 447 -11.95 6.37 -35.97
CA LYS A 447 -10.54 6.41 -35.49
C LYS A 447 -10.18 7.67 -34.70
N MET A 448 -11.08 8.64 -34.66
CA MET A 448 -10.84 9.98 -34.15
C MET A 448 -10.40 10.03 -32.68
N TYR A 449 -11.00 9.24 -31.79
CA TYR A 449 -10.63 9.22 -30.36
C TYR A 449 -9.27 8.55 -30.11
N LEU A 450 -8.93 7.55 -30.92
CA LEU A 450 -7.66 6.83 -30.83
C LEU A 450 -6.50 7.69 -31.34
N GLU A 451 -6.70 8.43 -32.43
CA GLU A 451 -5.72 9.36 -33.00
C GLU A 451 -5.43 10.54 -32.05
N ALA A 452 -6.47 11.06 -31.38
CA ALA A 452 -6.32 12.14 -30.42
C ALA A 452 -5.83 11.66 -29.03
N ARG A 453 -5.77 10.33 -28.78
CA ARG A 453 -5.55 9.73 -27.45
C ARG A 453 -6.43 10.39 -26.38
N THR A 454 -7.73 10.56 -26.69
CA THR A 454 -8.69 11.20 -25.78
C THR A 454 -8.92 10.32 -24.56
N TYR A 455 -8.90 10.91 -23.36
CA TYR A 455 -9.21 10.21 -22.11
C TYR A 455 -10.09 11.08 -21.22
N ILE A 456 -10.81 10.44 -20.31
CA ILE A 456 -11.68 11.11 -19.33
C ILE A 456 -11.30 10.67 -17.92
N ILE A 457 -11.33 11.61 -16.98
CA ILE A 457 -11.18 11.31 -15.56
C ILE A 457 -12.57 11.06 -14.95
N ILE A 458 -12.73 9.90 -14.32
CA ILE A 458 -13.96 9.50 -13.64
C ILE A 458 -13.61 9.02 -12.24
N GLU A 459 -14.38 9.49 -11.26
CA GLU A 459 -14.32 9.04 -9.87
C GLU A 459 -15.63 8.37 -9.48
N ILE A 460 -15.54 7.19 -8.89
CA ILE A 460 -16.68 6.46 -8.31
C ILE A 460 -16.38 6.23 -6.84
N ALA A 461 -17.26 6.72 -5.97
CA ALA A 461 -17.12 6.60 -4.54
C ALA A 461 -18.40 6.03 -3.91
N LEU A 462 -18.23 5.20 -2.90
CA LEU A 462 -19.28 4.64 -2.08
C LEU A 462 -19.10 5.17 -0.66
N GLU A 463 -20.21 5.37 0.05
CA GLU A 463 -20.17 5.76 1.46
C GLU A 463 -19.62 4.64 2.35
N LYS A 464 -20.00 3.39 2.06
CA LYS A 464 -19.48 2.18 2.71
C LYS A 464 -18.75 1.31 1.69
N PRO A 465 -17.62 0.66 2.04
CA PRO A 465 -16.94 -0.23 1.11
C PRO A 465 -17.84 -1.42 0.75
N LEU A 466 -17.81 -1.89 -0.51
CA LEU A 466 -18.62 -3.04 -0.93
C LEU A 466 -18.23 -4.31 -0.17
N VAL A 467 -16.94 -4.45 0.12
CA VAL A 467 -16.41 -5.54 0.94
C VAL A 467 -15.80 -4.92 2.19
N PRO A 468 -16.36 -5.17 3.38
CA PRO A 468 -15.80 -4.61 4.62
C PRO A 468 -14.41 -5.20 4.86
N LYS A 469 -13.49 -4.36 5.33
CA LYS A 469 -12.16 -4.83 5.76
C LYS A 469 -12.30 -5.54 7.10
N THR A 470 -11.78 -6.76 7.20
CA THR A 470 -11.68 -7.47 8.48
C THR A 470 -10.79 -6.67 9.42
N SER A 471 -11.27 -6.37 10.63
CA SER A 471 -10.45 -5.65 11.61
C SER A 471 -9.28 -6.53 12.10
N PRO A 472 -8.12 -5.95 12.43
CA PRO A 472 -7.00 -6.71 12.99
C PRO A 472 -7.37 -7.44 14.28
N GLU A 473 -8.30 -6.88 15.07
CA GLU A 473 -8.82 -7.47 16.30
C GLU A 473 -9.64 -8.74 16.05
N GLU A 474 -10.48 -8.71 15.01
CA GLU A 474 -11.27 -9.87 14.57
C GLU A 474 -10.36 -10.97 14.05
N LEU A 475 -9.35 -10.64 13.25
CA LEU A 475 -8.34 -11.60 12.80
C LEU A 475 -7.57 -12.19 13.98
N ALA A 476 -7.18 -11.37 14.96
CA ALA A 476 -6.54 -11.85 16.18
C ALA A 476 -7.47 -12.72 17.03
N ARG A 477 -8.80 -12.51 17.00
CA ARG A 477 -9.77 -13.40 17.64
C ARG A 477 -9.82 -14.76 16.93
N ARG A 478 -9.93 -14.78 15.60
CA ARG A 478 -9.94 -16.02 14.82
C ARG A 478 -8.64 -16.82 15.00
N VAL A 479 -7.49 -16.16 14.99
CA VAL A 479 -6.20 -16.81 15.28
C VAL A 479 -6.16 -17.34 16.71
N ARG A 480 -6.74 -16.65 17.70
CA ARG A 480 -6.86 -17.14 19.09
C ARG A 480 -7.76 -18.37 19.23
N GLU A 481 -8.81 -18.44 18.42
CA GLU A 481 -9.71 -19.60 18.38
C GLU A 481 -9.02 -20.83 17.77
N LEU A 482 -8.22 -20.62 16.72
CA LEU A 482 -7.41 -21.68 16.10
C LEU A 482 -6.20 -22.09 16.97
N ILE A 483 -5.54 -21.11 17.60
CA ILE A 483 -4.32 -21.28 18.40
C ILE A 483 -4.43 -20.46 19.69
N PRO A 484 -4.90 -21.08 20.78
CA PRO A 484 -4.96 -20.42 22.07
C PRO A 484 -3.55 -19.99 22.55
N PRO A 485 -3.39 -18.79 23.14
CA PRO A 485 -2.13 -18.39 23.72
C PRO A 485 -1.77 -19.34 24.87
N ARG A 486 -0.49 -19.67 24.99
CA ARG A 486 -0.02 -20.50 26.10
C ARG A 486 -0.29 -19.77 27.43
N PRO A 487 -0.87 -20.43 28.45
CA PRO A 487 -1.01 -19.82 29.76
C PRO A 487 0.39 -19.42 30.28
N PRO A 488 0.52 -18.26 30.94
CA PRO A 488 1.80 -17.84 31.50
C PRO A 488 2.30 -18.93 32.44
N LEU A 489 3.60 -19.26 32.33
CA LEU A 489 4.25 -20.17 33.26
C LEU A 489 3.95 -19.72 34.70
N PRO A 490 3.74 -20.66 35.65
CA PRO A 490 3.55 -20.31 37.04
C PRO A 490 4.70 -19.38 37.45
N ALA A 491 4.34 -18.22 38.02
CA ALA A 491 5.33 -17.23 38.42
C ALA A 491 6.41 -17.95 39.23
N GLY A 492 7.67 -17.86 38.78
CA GLY A 492 8.80 -18.43 39.50
C GLY A 492 8.82 -17.96 40.95
N PRO A 493 9.60 -18.59 41.83
CA PRO A 493 9.44 -18.48 43.27
C PRO A 493 9.29 -17.03 43.69
N SER A 494 8.28 -16.78 44.54
CA SER A 494 7.94 -15.43 45.01
C SER A 494 9.18 -14.75 45.59
N ARG A 495 9.19 -13.41 45.66
CA ARG A 495 10.33 -12.70 46.24
C ARG A 495 10.68 -13.19 47.66
N ALA A 496 9.65 -13.60 48.42
CA ALA A 496 9.79 -14.26 49.71
C ALA A 496 10.44 -15.66 49.60
N GLU A 497 10.01 -16.50 48.67
CA GLU A 497 10.61 -17.82 48.43
C GLU A 497 12.07 -17.72 47.97
N ARG A 498 12.42 -16.74 47.13
CA ARG A 498 13.82 -16.49 46.74
C ARG A 498 14.68 -16.09 47.94
N ALA A 499 14.14 -15.31 48.87
CA ALA A 499 14.85 -14.95 50.10
C ALA A 499 15.07 -16.17 51.01
N VAL A 500 14.08 -17.08 51.08
CA VAL A 500 14.19 -18.35 51.81
C VAL A 500 15.21 -19.28 51.16
N LEU A 501 15.19 -19.42 49.82
CA LEU A 501 16.18 -20.23 49.09
C LEU A 501 17.61 -19.68 49.22
N ASP A 502 17.78 -18.36 49.18
CA ASP A 502 19.09 -17.72 49.42
C ASP A 502 19.57 -18.02 50.85
N PHE A 503 18.68 -17.95 51.85
CA PHE A 503 19.01 -18.35 53.22
C PHE A 503 19.38 -19.83 53.34
N HIS A 504 18.62 -20.74 52.72
CA HIS A 504 18.96 -22.17 52.68
C HIS A 504 20.33 -22.41 52.03
N ARG A 505 20.63 -21.70 50.94
CA ARG A 505 21.94 -21.76 50.27
C ARG A 505 23.07 -21.28 51.19
N GLN A 506 22.88 -20.19 51.92
CA GLN A 506 23.87 -19.73 52.89
C GLN A 506 24.05 -20.72 54.04
N VAL A 507 22.97 -21.34 54.54
CA VAL A 507 23.06 -22.42 55.55
C VAL A 507 23.88 -23.59 55.01
N GLY A 508 23.65 -24.00 53.75
CA GLY A 508 24.46 -25.01 53.07
C GLY A 508 25.94 -24.65 53.00
N ASN A 509 26.26 -23.43 52.58
CA ASN A 509 27.65 -22.93 52.55
C ASN A 509 28.27 -22.97 53.95
N VAL A 510 27.57 -22.57 55.01
CA VAL A 510 28.10 -22.61 56.37
C VAL A 510 28.38 -24.06 56.80
N VAL A 511 27.49 -25.00 56.48
CA VAL A 511 27.66 -26.42 56.79
C VAL A 511 28.87 -27.01 56.08
N THR A 512 29.09 -26.69 54.79
CA THR A 512 30.25 -27.18 54.04
C THR A 512 31.55 -26.65 54.65
N HIS A 513 31.64 -25.35 54.94
CA HIS A 513 32.84 -24.75 55.52
C HIS A 513 33.12 -25.22 56.96
N VAL A 514 32.09 -25.46 57.77
CA VAL A 514 32.24 -26.05 59.11
C VAL A 514 32.69 -27.51 59.01
N SER A 515 32.17 -28.25 58.02
CA SER A 515 32.58 -29.64 57.76
C SER A 515 34.01 -29.73 57.24
N GLU A 516 34.45 -28.81 56.37
CA GLU A 516 35.83 -28.67 55.92
C GLU A 516 36.77 -28.37 57.09
N GLN A 517 36.42 -27.42 57.97
CA GLN A 517 37.20 -27.12 59.16
C GLN A 517 37.27 -28.29 60.13
N TYR A 518 36.17 -29.02 60.30
CA TYR A 518 36.17 -30.24 61.08
C TYR A 518 37.13 -31.28 60.49
N LYS A 519 37.14 -31.44 59.16
CA LYS A 519 38.09 -32.32 58.45
C LYS A 519 39.54 -31.81 58.58
N GLU A 520 39.81 -30.50 58.51
CA GLU A 520 41.14 -29.91 58.69
C GLU A 520 41.70 -30.16 60.10
N LEU A 521 40.86 -30.04 61.15
CA LEU A 521 41.30 -30.17 62.54
C LEU A 521 41.40 -31.62 63.03
N PHE A 522 40.54 -32.52 62.53
CA PHE A 522 40.42 -33.88 63.06
C PHE A 522 40.71 -34.99 62.02
N GLY A 523 40.95 -34.63 60.75
CA GLY A 523 41.25 -35.57 59.66
C GLY A 523 40.06 -36.41 59.18
N THR A 524 40.14 -36.94 57.96
CA THR A 524 39.01 -37.62 57.26
C THR A 524 38.63 -39.00 57.83
N ARG A 525 39.41 -39.57 58.75
CA ARG A 525 39.11 -40.84 59.43
C ARG A 525 39.46 -40.78 60.91
N CYS A 526 38.64 -40.09 61.70
CA CYS A 526 38.62 -40.30 63.15
C CYS A 526 37.38 -41.08 63.54
N LYS A 527 37.51 -42.41 63.70
CA LYS A 527 36.74 -43.09 64.75
C LYS A 527 37.18 -42.43 66.07
N PRO A 528 36.28 -42.11 67.01
CA PRO A 528 36.66 -41.43 68.24
C PRO A 528 37.72 -42.26 68.95
N SER A 529 38.97 -41.77 68.92
CA SER A 529 40.02 -42.24 69.81
C SER A 529 39.53 -41.99 71.24
N LYS A 530 39.84 -42.91 72.17
CA LYS A 530 39.36 -42.91 73.56
C LYS A 530 39.75 -41.67 74.39
N ASP A 531 40.45 -40.70 73.82
CA ASP A 531 41.03 -39.57 74.54
C ASP A 531 40.33 -38.21 74.31
N PHE A 532 39.27 -38.13 73.48
CA PHE A 532 38.49 -36.89 73.33
C PHE A 532 36.98 -37.13 73.41
N SER A 533 36.32 -36.46 74.36
CA SER A 533 34.85 -36.42 74.41
C SER A 533 34.30 -35.55 73.26
N LEU A 534 33.10 -35.87 72.78
CA LEU A 534 32.38 -35.07 71.77
C LEU A 534 32.25 -33.60 72.20
N GLU A 535 32.12 -33.34 73.50
CA GLU A 535 32.11 -31.99 74.06
C GLU A 535 33.44 -31.27 73.92
N GLN A 536 34.57 -31.94 74.16
CA GLN A 536 35.90 -31.34 73.97
C GLN A 536 36.17 -31.03 72.50
N MET A 537 35.80 -31.94 71.58
CA MET A 537 35.92 -31.69 70.13
C MET A 537 35.06 -30.49 69.68
N LYS A 538 33.84 -30.37 70.20
CA LYS A 538 32.97 -29.21 69.94
C LYS A 538 33.54 -27.92 70.50
N VAL A 539 34.08 -27.93 71.72
CA VAL A 539 34.71 -26.75 72.33
C VAL A 539 35.94 -26.31 71.54
N GLN A 540 36.75 -27.27 71.08
CA GLN A 540 37.93 -26.98 70.27
C GLN A 540 37.54 -26.42 68.89
N LEU A 541 36.55 -27.01 68.22
CA LEU A 541 36.01 -26.52 66.95
C LEU A 541 35.40 -25.12 67.08
N MET A 542 34.62 -24.86 68.14
CA MET A 542 34.08 -23.51 68.41
C MET A 542 35.19 -22.51 68.75
N GLY A 543 36.22 -22.94 69.48
CA GLY A 543 37.39 -22.13 69.78
C GLY A 543 38.14 -21.71 68.51
N THR A 544 38.42 -22.65 67.60
CA THR A 544 39.10 -22.39 66.33
C THR A 544 38.24 -21.55 65.38
N LEU A 545 36.94 -21.79 65.31
CA LEU A 545 36.00 -20.99 64.51
C LEU A 545 35.96 -19.53 64.96
N ASN A 546 36.01 -19.27 66.28
CA ASN A 546 35.98 -17.92 66.83
C ASN A 546 37.31 -17.18 66.71
N VAL A 547 38.45 -17.89 66.71
CA VAL A 547 39.79 -17.31 66.51
C VAL A 547 40.05 -17.03 65.03
N THR A 548 39.48 -17.84 64.14
CA THR A 548 39.61 -17.68 62.69
C THR A 548 38.58 -16.65 62.20
N PRO A 549 38.91 -15.76 61.23
CA PRO A 549 37.94 -14.80 60.68
C PRO A 549 36.72 -15.44 59.96
N ARG A 550 36.68 -16.77 59.86
CA ARG A 550 35.62 -17.55 59.21
C ARG A 550 34.25 -17.40 59.92
N TYR A 551 34.19 -17.41 61.26
CA TYR A 551 32.91 -17.20 61.98
C TYR A 551 32.28 -15.84 61.69
N PHE A 552 33.10 -14.80 61.60
CA PHE A 552 32.66 -13.45 61.25
C PHE A 552 32.15 -13.37 59.80
N ALA A 553 32.80 -14.06 58.86
CA ALA A 553 32.36 -14.14 57.47
C ALA A 553 30.97 -14.80 57.33
N PHE A 554 30.73 -15.93 57.99
CA PHE A 554 29.42 -16.58 57.99
C PHE A 554 28.33 -15.68 58.59
N LYS A 555 28.65 -15.00 59.70
CA LYS A 555 27.73 -14.09 60.36
C LYS A 555 27.30 -12.93 59.45
N GLU A 556 28.22 -12.35 58.68
CA GLU A 556 27.90 -11.24 57.77
C GLU A 556 27.12 -11.72 56.53
N GLN A 557 27.49 -12.87 55.95
CA GLN A 557 26.73 -13.49 54.85
C GLN A 557 25.30 -13.84 55.27
N MET A 558 25.14 -14.45 56.44
CA MET A 558 23.83 -14.84 56.97
C MET A 558 22.99 -13.63 57.38
N LYS A 559 23.61 -12.54 57.86
CA LYS A 559 22.92 -11.26 58.13
C LYS A 559 22.26 -10.69 56.88
N HIS A 560 22.93 -10.71 55.73
CA HIS A 560 22.32 -10.24 54.47
C HIS A 560 21.12 -11.09 54.07
N ALA A 561 21.21 -12.42 54.16
CA ALA A 561 20.09 -13.32 53.88
C ALA A 561 18.92 -13.12 54.86
N VAL A 562 19.20 -12.95 56.16
CA VAL A 562 18.19 -12.68 57.19
C VAL A 562 17.49 -11.34 56.97
N VAL A 563 18.24 -10.29 56.59
CA VAL A 563 17.64 -8.99 56.24
C VAL A 563 16.71 -9.11 55.03
N ARG A 564 17.07 -9.93 54.04
CA ARG A 564 16.19 -10.22 52.90
C ARG A 564 14.92 -10.96 53.34
N ILE A 565 15.01 -11.93 54.23
CA ILE A 565 13.82 -12.62 54.81
C ILE A 565 12.93 -11.64 55.57
N VAL A 566 13.50 -10.77 56.40
CA VAL A 566 12.73 -9.79 57.18
C VAL A 566 11.99 -8.82 56.25
N ARG A 567 12.65 -8.38 55.18
CA ARG A 567 12.07 -7.46 54.20
C ARG A 567 11.02 -8.13 53.31
N ASP A 568 11.35 -9.30 52.75
CA ASP A 568 10.60 -9.88 51.64
C ASP A 568 9.57 -10.92 52.11
N THR A 569 9.82 -11.62 53.22
CA THR A 569 8.92 -12.65 53.78
C THR A 569 8.10 -12.12 54.95
N MET A 570 8.72 -11.34 55.86
CA MET A 570 8.02 -10.77 57.02
C MET A 570 7.42 -9.38 56.74
N GLN A 571 7.70 -8.79 55.55
CA GLN A 571 7.17 -7.51 55.05
C GLN A 571 7.28 -6.34 56.05
N ARG A 572 8.37 -6.29 56.83
CA ARG A 572 8.60 -5.18 57.79
C ARG A 572 9.71 -4.26 57.30
N THR A 573 9.34 -3.01 57.02
CA THR A 573 10.24 -1.95 56.55
C THR A 573 10.36 -0.77 57.53
N GLU A 574 9.57 -0.76 58.60
CA GLU A 574 9.52 0.33 59.58
C GLU A 574 10.32 0.02 60.86
N PRO A 575 10.94 1.03 61.50
CA PRO A 575 11.63 0.87 62.78
C PRO A 575 10.65 0.75 63.96
N PHE A 576 10.98 -0.11 64.93
CA PHE A 576 10.16 -0.32 66.13
C PHE A 576 10.17 0.91 67.04
N THR A 577 8.98 1.36 67.46
CA THR A 577 8.82 2.45 68.43
C THR A 577 8.72 1.94 69.87
N ASP A 578 8.27 0.69 70.08
CA ASP A 578 8.18 0.04 71.40
C ASP A 578 9.23 -1.08 71.57
N PRO A 579 10.07 -1.04 72.64
CA PRO A 579 11.02 -2.12 72.95
C PRO A 579 10.38 -3.48 73.26
N GLN A 580 9.10 -3.56 73.65
CA GLN A 580 8.43 -4.86 73.88
C GLN A 580 8.04 -5.52 72.56
N GLU A 581 7.51 -4.76 71.59
CA GLU A 581 7.20 -5.25 70.26
C GLU A 581 8.44 -5.77 69.52
N LEU A 582 9.59 -5.10 69.68
CA LEU A 582 10.86 -5.56 69.14
C LEU A 582 11.25 -6.94 69.71
N LYS A 583 11.10 -7.16 71.02
CA LYS A 583 11.42 -8.45 71.65
C LYS A 583 10.51 -9.57 71.16
N VAL A 584 9.21 -9.30 71.03
CA VAL A 584 8.24 -10.25 70.47
C VAL A 584 8.59 -10.58 69.02
N PHE A 585 8.92 -9.58 68.21
CA PHE A 585 9.31 -9.78 66.82
C PHE A 585 10.60 -10.58 66.67
N VAL A 586 11.65 -10.25 67.44
CA VAL A 586 12.93 -10.98 67.42
C VAL A 586 12.71 -12.44 67.83
N SER A 587 11.86 -12.71 68.82
CA SER A 587 11.53 -14.09 69.21
C SER A 587 10.83 -14.86 68.09
N LYS A 588 9.90 -14.22 67.37
CA LYS A 588 9.21 -14.80 66.23
C LYS A 588 10.14 -15.05 65.04
N LEU A 589 11.03 -14.09 64.74
CA LEU A 589 12.04 -14.21 63.70
C LEU A 589 13.02 -15.35 64.01
N TYR A 590 13.45 -15.47 65.28
CA TYR A 590 14.32 -16.56 65.70
C TYR A 590 13.67 -17.93 65.50
N VAL A 591 12.42 -18.12 65.93
CA VAL A 591 11.68 -19.37 65.71
C VAL A 591 11.58 -19.70 64.22
N TYR A 592 11.27 -18.69 63.40
CA TYR A 592 11.17 -18.87 61.94
C TYR A 592 12.51 -19.26 61.29
N LEU A 593 13.59 -18.54 61.60
CA LEU A 593 14.91 -18.83 61.04
C LEU A 593 15.42 -20.21 61.46
N VAL A 594 15.14 -20.63 62.69
CA VAL A 594 15.50 -21.95 63.19
C VAL A 594 14.71 -23.03 62.47
N ASP A 595 13.41 -22.85 62.24
CA ASP A 595 12.60 -23.81 61.48
C ASP A 595 13.11 -23.96 60.03
N GLU A 596 13.36 -22.83 59.35
CA GLU A 596 13.93 -22.82 57.99
C GLU A 596 15.35 -23.40 57.92
N MET A 597 16.17 -23.18 58.96
CA MET A 597 17.49 -23.80 59.06
C MET A 597 17.37 -25.32 59.20
N HIS A 598 16.44 -25.84 60.00
CA HIS A 598 16.22 -27.29 60.10
C HIS A 598 15.72 -27.87 58.78
N LYS A 599 14.84 -27.17 58.05
CA LYS A 599 14.43 -27.58 56.70
C LYS A 599 15.62 -27.66 55.75
N ALA A 600 16.50 -26.64 55.74
CA ALA A 600 17.71 -26.62 54.94
C ALA A 600 18.68 -27.76 55.31
N LEU A 601 18.94 -27.96 56.61
CA LEU A 601 19.81 -29.01 57.11
C LEU A 601 19.27 -30.40 56.79
N ASN A 602 17.96 -30.62 57.04
CA ASN A 602 17.32 -31.89 56.71
C ASN A 602 17.42 -32.18 55.23
N LYS A 603 17.27 -31.17 54.35
CA LYS A 603 17.48 -31.32 52.90
C LYS A 603 18.91 -31.74 52.55
N ILE A 604 19.91 -31.07 53.12
CA ILE A 604 21.34 -31.37 52.88
C ILE A 604 21.71 -32.80 53.34
N TYR A 605 21.11 -33.27 54.42
CA TYR A 605 21.38 -34.62 54.96
C TYR A 605 20.41 -35.70 54.42
N SER A 606 19.37 -35.33 53.67
CA SER A 606 18.42 -36.28 53.06
C SER A 606 18.72 -36.63 51.61
N ASP A 607 19.60 -35.88 50.92
CA ASP A 607 20.01 -36.17 49.55
C ASP A 607 21.02 -37.34 49.49
N ASP A 608 20.53 -38.57 49.68
CA ASP A 608 20.96 -39.66 48.82
C ASP A 608 20.05 -39.59 47.57
N VAL A 609 20.65 -39.24 46.42
CA VAL A 609 20.15 -39.19 45.02
C VAL A 609 20.13 -37.77 44.40
N ASP A 610 20.87 -37.66 43.28
CA ASP A 610 21.02 -36.59 42.28
C ASP A 610 21.92 -35.39 42.59
N ASP A 611 23.22 -35.67 42.65
CA ASP A 611 24.28 -34.71 42.28
C ASP A 611 24.29 -34.53 40.74
N ASP A 612 23.30 -33.80 40.21
CA ASP A 612 23.30 -33.26 38.84
C ASP A 612 24.11 -31.95 38.80
N SER A 613 25.34 -31.99 39.31
CA SER A 613 26.34 -30.95 39.02
C SER A 613 27.45 -31.51 38.15
N LEU A 614 27.07 -32.06 36.98
CA LEU A 614 28.02 -32.15 35.88
C LEU A 614 28.20 -30.74 35.31
N ASP A 615 29.43 -30.24 35.43
CA ASP A 615 29.95 -29.11 34.65
C ASP A 615 29.89 -29.45 33.15
N GLU A 616 28.69 -29.44 32.56
CA GLU A 616 28.51 -29.40 31.11
C GLU A 616 28.95 -28.02 30.63
N ILE A 617 29.85 -28.01 29.65
CA ILE A 617 30.32 -26.82 28.94
C ILE A 617 29.09 -25.99 28.55
N GLN A 618 28.84 -24.88 29.24
CA GLN A 618 27.70 -24.02 28.97
C GLN A 618 27.93 -23.28 27.64
N LEU A 619 27.62 -23.94 26.53
CA LEU A 619 27.60 -23.35 25.20
C LEU A 619 26.66 -22.15 25.19
N SER A 620 27.01 -21.06 24.51
CA SER A 620 26.09 -19.92 24.38
C SER A 620 24.91 -20.27 23.47
N SER A 621 23.77 -19.58 23.62
CA SER A 621 22.60 -19.78 22.75
C SER A 621 22.89 -19.44 21.28
N SER A 622 23.81 -18.50 21.01
CA SER A 622 24.27 -18.21 19.66
C SER A 622 25.10 -19.34 19.06
N GLN A 623 25.99 -19.96 19.85
CA GLN A 623 26.80 -21.11 19.43
C GLN A 623 25.91 -22.32 19.17
N LEU A 624 24.96 -22.62 20.05
CA LEU A 624 23.99 -23.70 19.85
C LEU A 624 23.17 -23.52 18.57
N ARG A 625 22.72 -22.29 18.27
CA ARG A 625 22.02 -22.00 17.00
C ARG A 625 22.94 -22.23 15.80
N HIS A 626 24.21 -21.86 15.91
CA HIS A 626 25.18 -22.06 14.82
C HIS A 626 25.42 -23.56 14.57
N PHE A 627 25.68 -24.34 15.62
CA PHE A 627 25.83 -25.80 15.53
C PHE A 627 24.57 -26.49 15.02
N ALA A 628 23.39 -26.03 15.39
CA ALA A 628 22.14 -26.54 14.84
C ALA A 628 22.04 -26.32 13.32
N ARG A 629 22.44 -25.15 12.83
CA ARG A 629 22.47 -24.84 11.39
C ARG A 629 23.56 -25.61 10.66
N GLU A 630 24.75 -25.75 11.25
CA GLU A 630 25.83 -26.58 10.69
C GLU A 630 25.39 -28.04 10.57
N ALA A 631 24.80 -28.61 11.63
CA ALA A 631 24.27 -29.97 11.61
C ALA A 631 23.13 -30.14 10.58
N GLN A 632 22.31 -29.11 10.36
CA GLN A 632 21.30 -29.10 9.30
C GLN A 632 21.93 -29.16 7.90
N LEU A 633 23.05 -28.45 7.68
CA LEU A 633 23.77 -28.43 6.41
C LEU A 633 24.52 -29.75 6.15
N THR A 634 25.11 -30.36 7.18
CA THR A 634 25.80 -31.67 7.07
C THR A 634 24.83 -32.84 6.87
N GLY A 635 23.51 -32.63 7.08
CA GLY A 635 22.49 -33.67 7.00
C GLY A 635 22.31 -34.47 8.30
N ASP A 636 22.98 -34.09 9.38
CA ASP A 636 22.87 -34.71 10.71
C ASP A 636 21.64 -34.20 11.48
N TYR A 637 20.45 -34.47 10.92
CA TYR A 637 19.19 -33.93 11.43
C TYR A 637 18.89 -34.30 12.89
N GLN A 638 19.37 -35.46 13.37
CA GLN A 638 19.18 -35.88 14.76
C GLN A 638 19.91 -34.99 15.75
N GLN A 639 21.15 -34.58 15.45
CA GLN A 639 21.90 -33.65 16.30
C GLN A 639 21.30 -32.25 16.23
N ALA A 640 20.89 -31.81 15.03
CA ALA A 640 20.21 -30.53 14.87
C ALA A 640 18.95 -30.43 15.75
N VAL A 641 18.15 -31.50 15.82
CA VAL A 641 16.97 -31.56 16.72
C VAL A 641 17.38 -31.42 18.18
N GLN A 642 18.44 -32.07 18.64
CA GLN A 642 18.91 -31.96 20.03
C GLN A 642 19.32 -30.52 20.38
N TYR A 643 20.08 -29.86 19.50
CA TYR A 643 20.48 -28.47 19.70
C TYR A 643 19.28 -27.51 19.73
N TYR A 644 18.30 -27.70 18.83
CA TYR A 644 17.08 -26.88 18.85
C TYR A 644 16.21 -27.15 20.08
N GLN A 645 16.10 -28.40 20.54
CA GLN A 645 15.41 -28.73 21.78
C GLN A 645 16.05 -28.02 22.98
N GLU A 646 17.37 -28.04 23.08
CA GLU A 646 18.11 -27.35 24.14
C GLU A 646 17.87 -25.83 24.10
N LEU A 647 17.87 -25.22 22.91
CA LEU A 647 17.56 -23.80 22.73
C LEU A 647 16.15 -23.44 23.21
N VAL A 648 15.15 -24.26 22.89
CA VAL A 648 13.75 -24.04 23.30
C VAL A 648 13.60 -24.21 24.81
N VAL A 649 14.31 -25.15 25.44
CA VAL A 649 14.31 -25.34 26.89
C VAL A 649 14.95 -24.15 27.61
N ARG A 650 16.07 -23.62 27.09
CA ARG A 650 16.77 -22.45 27.65
C ARG A 650 15.97 -21.15 27.49
N HIS A 651 15.30 -20.99 26.35
CA HIS A 651 14.55 -19.77 26.01
C HIS A 651 13.11 -20.09 25.58
N PRO A 652 12.22 -20.46 26.50
CA PRO A 652 10.85 -20.88 26.18
C PRO A 652 9.96 -19.73 25.65
N ASN A 653 10.37 -18.48 25.87
CA ASN A 653 9.63 -17.28 25.47
C ASN A 653 10.01 -16.76 24.07
N GLU A 654 11.04 -17.32 23.43
CA GLU A 654 11.52 -16.86 22.13
C GLU A 654 10.92 -17.72 21.00
N PRO A 655 10.01 -17.18 20.16
CA PRO A 655 9.36 -17.97 19.11
C PRO A 655 10.29 -18.26 17.94
N SER A 656 11.35 -17.48 17.72
CA SER A 656 12.29 -17.65 16.62
C SER A 656 12.95 -19.03 16.62
N HIS A 657 13.32 -19.56 17.80
CA HIS A 657 13.93 -20.89 17.90
C HIS A 657 12.95 -22.01 17.53
N LYS A 658 11.69 -21.89 17.94
CA LYS A 658 10.64 -22.84 17.57
C LYS A 658 10.32 -22.79 16.07
N PHE A 659 10.38 -21.60 15.48
CA PHE A 659 10.25 -21.41 14.04
C PHE A 659 11.39 -22.11 13.29
N GLU A 660 12.66 -21.85 13.64
CA GLU A 660 13.83 -22.50 13.02
C GLU A 660 13.75 -24.03 13.14
N TRP A 661 13.29 -24.53 14.31
CA TRP A 661 13.07 -25.96 14.51
C TRP A 661 11.93 -26.54 13.65
N GLY A 662 10.85 -25.77 13.45
CA GLY A 662 9.78 -26.12 12.51
C GLY A 662 10.27 -26.18 11.06
N SER A 663 11.14 -25.24 10.65
CA SER A 663 11.75 -25.24 9.31
C SER A 663 12.66 -26.45 9.08
N LEU A 664 13.33 -26.96 10.12
CA LEU A 664 14.04 -28.25 10.04
C LEU A 664 13.08 -29.41 9.74
N TYR A 665 11.92 -29.47 10.41
CA TYR A 665 10.92 -30.51 10.12
C TYR A 665 10.28 -30.37 8.74
N MET A 666 10.14 -29.15 8.22
CA MET A 666 9.74 -28.93 6.82
C MET A 666 10.75 -29.56 5.86
N LEU A 667 12.05 -29.39 6.13
CA LEU A 667 13.13 -29.96 5.32
C LEU A 667 13.14 -31.50 5.38
N THR A 668 12.91 -32.10 6.55
CA THR A 668 12.86 -33.57 6.68
C THR A 668 11.56 -34.19 6.15
N GLY A 669 10.56 -33.37 5.78
CA GLY A 669 9.25 -33.83 5.30
C GLY A 669 8.25 -34.20 6.41
N ASP A 670 8.59 -33.95 7.68
CA ASP A 670 7.74 -34.23 8.84
C ASP A 670 6.74 -33.07 9.07
N TYR A 671 5.81 -32.87 8.12
CA TYR A 671 4.90 -31.71 8.11
C TYR A 671 4.02 -31.57 9.36
N MET A 672 3.67 -32.68 10.01
CA MET A 672 2.85 -32.66 11.24
C MET A 672 3.61 -32.07 12.43
N LYS A 673 4.89 -32.46 12.62
CA LYS A 673 5.73 -31.88 13.67
C LYS A 673 6.08 -30.42 13.35
N ALA A 674 6.28 -30.11 12.08
CA ALA A 674 6.45 -28.72 11.64
C ALA A 674 5.24 -27.86 12.03
N LYS A 675 4.02 -28.36 11.77
CA LYS A 675 2.77 -27.68 12.17
C LYS A 675 2.73 -27.43 13.68
N GLU A 676 3.05 -28.44 14.49
CA GLU A 676 3.11 -28.30 15.95
C GLU A 676 4.12 -27.23 16.37
N CYS A 677 5.35 -27.24 15.84
CA CYS A 677 6.37 -26.24 16.15
C CYS A 677 5.93 -24.81 15.80
N PHE A 678 5.31 -24.61 14.64
CA PHE A 678 4.82 -23.29 14.24
C PHE A 678 3.60 -22.84 15.06
N HIS A 679 2.66 -23.74 15.36
CA HIS A 679 1.56 -23.46 16.28
C HIS A 679 2.08 -23.07 17.66
N ASP A 680 3.07 -23.79 18.15
CA ASP A 680 3.72 -23.52 19.42
C ASP A 680 4.42 -22.16 19.44
N ALA A 681 5.03 -21.74 18.32
CA ALA A 681 5.61 -20.40 18.18
C ALA A 681 4.52 -19.31 18.21
N VAL A 682 3.40 -19.51 17.50
CA VAL A 682 2.26 -18.57 17.50
C VAL A 682 1.56 -18.53 18.87
N SER A 683 1.53 -19.64 19.61
CA SER A 683 0.96 -19.70 20.96
C SER A 683 1.76 -18.87 21.98
N VAL A 684 3.07 -18.72 21.75
CA VAL A 684 3.97 -17.87 22.56
C VAL A 684 3.82 -16.42 22.14
N GLN A 685 3.89 -16.14 20.84
CA GLN A 685 3.72 -14.80 20.28
C GLN A 685 2.76 -14.82 19.09
N GLN A 686 1.53 -14.34 19.30
CA GLN A 686 0.47 -14.32 18.27
C GLN A 686 0.75 -13.37 17.10
N ALA A 687 1.73 -12.48 17.24
CA ALA A 687 2.14 -11.54 16.20
C ALA A 687 3.43 -11.97 15.49
N HIS A 688 3.97 -13.17 15.74
CA HIS A 688 5.20 -13.63 15.10
C HIS A 688 4.97 -13.94 13.61
N GLN A 689 5.32 -12.97 12.75
CA GLN A 689 4.99 -12.98 11.32
C GLN A 689 5.53 -14.20 10.54
N PRO A 690 6.79 -14.66 10.71
CA PRO A 690 7.30 -15.83 9.99
C PRO A 690 6.52 -17.12 10.30
N SER A 691 6.16 -17.34 11.57
CA SER A 691 5.36 -18.50 11.97
C SER A 691 3.94 -18.44 11.45
N LEU A 692 3.30 -17.26 11.44
CA LEU A 692 1.97 -17.09 10.83
C LEU A 692 2.00 -17.40 9.33
N MET A 693 3.01 -16.93 8.61
CA MET A 693 3.20 -17.25 7.19
C MET A 693 3.37 -18.76 6.97
N MET A 694 4.19 -19.44 7.78
CA MET A 694 4.37 -20.89 7.67
C MET A 694 3.12 -21.70 8.08
N CYS A 695 2.34 -21.24 9.07
CA CYS A 695 1.04 -21.83 9.39
C CYS A 695 0.09 -21.71 8.21
N GLY A 696 0.07 -20.56 7.53
CA GLY A 696 -0.71 -20.34 6.31
C GLY A 696 -0.27 -21.25 5.16
N VAL A 697 1.04 -21.39 4.93
CA VAL A 697 1.62 -22.28 3.91
C VAL A 697 1.27 -23.74 4.18
N LEU A 698 1.46 -24.22 5.41
CA LEU A 698 1.10 -25.60 5.78
C LEU A 698 -0.41 -25.84 5.67
N ALA A 699 -1.25 -24.90 6.11
CA ALA A 699 -2.69 -25.00 5.96
C ALA A 699 -3.11 -25.09 4.48
N ALA A 700 -2.48 -24.30 3.60
CA ALA A 700 -2.70 -24.37 2.16
C ALA A 700 -2.24 -25.72 1.56
N MET A 701 -1.10 -26.25 1.99
CA MET A 701 -0.61 -27.59 1.58
C MET A 701 -1.56 -28.72 2.04
N PHE A 702 -2.25 -28.53 3.18
CA PHE A 702 -3.27 -29.46 3.67
C PHE A 702 -4.69 -29.16 3.14
N GLU A 703 -4.84 -28.27 2.14
CA GLU A 703 -6.12 -27.86 1.55
C GLU A 703 -7.11 -27.20 2.55
N HIS A 704 -6.64 -26.75 3.72
CA HIS A 704 -7.41 -25.97 4.69
C HIS A 704 -7.35 -24.48 4.35
N TYR A 705 -7.99 -24.13 3.24
CA TYR A 705 -7.96 -22.80 2.63
C TYR A 705 -8.44 -21.65 3.55
N GLU A 706 -9.47 -21.86 4.36
CA GLU A 706 -10.02 -20.83 5.27
C GLU A 706 -9.07 -20.52 6.45
N GLU A 707 -8.44 -21.55 7.02
CA GLU A 707 -7.40 -21.39 8.03
C GLU A 707 -6.19 -20.67 7.44
N ALA A 708 -5.76 -21.08 6.24
CA ALA A 708 -4.66 -20.47 5.52
C ALA A 708 -4.89 -18.97 5.28
N LYS A 709 -6.09 -18.60 4.80
CA LYS A 709 -6.50 -17.21 4.60
C LYS A 709 -6.43 -16.42 5.90
N THR A 710 -6.95 -16.97 7.00
CA THR A 710 -6.94 -16.31 8.30
C THR A 710 -5.52 -16.02 8.80
N PHE A 711 -4.61 -17.00 8.69
CA PHE A 711 -3.21 -16.81 9.11
C PHE A 711 -2.46 -15.80 8.22
N LEU A 712 -2.66 -15.85 6.90
CA LEU A 712 -2.00 -14.95 5.97
C LEU A 712 -2.55 -13.51 6.04
N GLU A 713 -3.87 -13.33 6.16
CA GLU A 713 -4.48 -12.01 6.43
C GLU A 713 -3.98 -11.41 7.75
N ARG A 714 -3.77 -12.24 8.78
CA ARG A 714 -3.17 -11.76 10.03
C ARG A 714 -1.71 -11.34 9.83
N ALA A 715 -0.95 -12.09 9.03
CA ALA A 715 0.47 -11.82 8.74
C ALA A 715 0.69 -10.53 7.94
N THR A 716 -0.21 -10.18 7.02
CA THR A 716 -0.17 -8.91 6.28
C THR A 716 -0.48 -7.70 7.18
N GLY A 717 -1.21 -7.91 8.27
CA GLY A 717 -1.51 -6.89 9.28
C GLY A 717 -0.49 -6.78 10.44
N VAL A 718 0.61 -7.54 10.42
CA VAL A 718 1.73 -7.36 11.38
C VAL A 718 2.70 -6.31 10.85
N ASP A 719 3.16 -5.41 11.72
CA ASP A 719 4.22 -4.43 11.44
C ASP A 719 5.59 -5.01 11.84
N PRO A 720 6.64 -4.98 10.98
CA PRO A 720 6.71 -4.43 9.62
C PRO A 720 5.88 -5.17 8.56
N PRO A 721 5.27 -4.45 7.59
CA PRO A 721 4.55 -5.09 6.49
C PRO A 721 5.51 -5.95 5.65
N SER A 722 5.11 -7.18 5.37
CA SER A 722 5.91 -8.14 4.62
C SER A 722 5.40 -8.29 3.20
N VAL A 723 6.31 -8.09 2.24
CA VAL A 723 6.09 -8.36 0.81
C VAL A 723 5.69 -9.83 0.60
N VAL A 724 6.38 -10.73 1.31
CA VAL A 724 6.17 -12.18 1.24
C VAL A 724 4.78 -12.56 1.74
N ALA A 725 4.27 -11.94 2.82
CA ALA A 725 2.94 -12.24 3.35
C ALA A 725 1.83 -11.91 2.33
N TRP A 726 1.94 -10.76 1.64
CA TRP A 726 1.01 -10.38 0.58
C TRP A 726 1.10 -11.32 -0.63
N MET A 727 2.31 -11.71 -1.04
CA MET A 727 2.47 -12.68 -2.14
C MET A 727 1.87 -14.04 -1.81
N LEU A 728 2.11 -14.58 -0.61
CA LEU A 728 1.52 -15.85 -0.19
C LEU A 728 -0.01 -15.79 -0.17
N LEU A 729 -0.59 -14.67 0.26
CA LEU A 729 -2.03 -14.44 0.19
C LEU A 729 -2.53 -14.40 -1.26
N GLY A 730 -1.79 -13.76 -2.17
CA GLY A 730 -2.10 -13.72 -3.60
C GLY A 730 -2.08 -15.10 -4.25
N LEU A 731 -1.05 -15.91 -3.99
CA LEU A 731 -0.94 -17.29 -4.47
C LEU A 731 -2.08 -18.17 -3.93
N LEU A 732 -2.51 -17.96 -2.68
CA LEU A 732 -3.67 -18.65 -2.12
C LEU A 732 -4.95 -18.30 -2.87
N HIS A 733 -5.24 -17.01 -3.09
CA HIS A 733 -6.43 -16.58 -3.84
C HIS A 733 -6.41 -17.08 -5.29
N GLU A 734 -5.23 -17.12 -5.91
CA GLU A 734 -5.08 -17.69 -7.25
C GLU A 734 -5.41 -19.19 -7.28
N SER A 735 -4.95 -19.95 -6.28
CA SER A 735 -5.31 -21.38 -6.13
C SER A 735 -6.82 -21.59 -5.94
N GLN A 736 -7.52 -20.59 -5.40
CA GLN A 736 -8.98 -20.57 -5.22
C GLN A 736 -9.74 -19.99 -6.43
N ASN A 737 -9.03 -19.60 -7.49
CA ASN A 737 -9.58 -18.93 -8.69
C ASN A 737 -10.23 -17.56 -8.41
N GLU A 738 -9.82 -16.88 -7.34
CA GLU A 738 -10.26 -15.53 -6.96
C GLU A 738 -9.33 -14.46 -7.55
N SER A 739 -9.34 -14.32 -8.89
CA SER A 739 -8.40 -13.47 -9.64
C SER A 739 -8.32 -12.01 -9.16
N ILE A 740 -9.45 -11.41 -8.76
CA ILE A 740 -9.51 -10.01 -8.31
C ILE A 740 -8.75 -9.82 -6.98
N LEU A 741 -8.91 -10.75 -6.03
CA LEU A 741 -8.22 -10.68 -4.74
C LEU A 741 -6.74 -11.05 -4.86
N ALA A 742 -6.38 -11.95 -5.79
CA ALA A 742 -4.99 -12.25 -6.11
C ALA A 742 -4.26 -11.01 -6.69
N GLU A 743 -4.88 -10.33 -7.67
CA GLU A 743 -4.33 -9.10 -8.26
C GLU A 743 -4.12 -8.01 -7.20
N ARG A 744 -5.08 -7.83 -6.30
CA ARG A 744 -4.92 -6.93 -5.14
C ARG A 744 -3.66 -7.27 -4.36
N ALA A 745 -3.51 -8.52 -3.97
CA ALA A 745 -2.42 -8.94 -3.10
C ALA A 745 -1.05 -8.72 -3.79
N PHE A 746 -0.95 -8.97 -5.10
CA PHE A 746 0.25 -8.69 -5.88
C PHE A 746 0.54 -7.20 -6.03
N LEU A 747 -0.49 -6.36 -6.24
CA LEU A 747 -0.35 -4.90 -6.30
C LEU A 747 0.13 -4.32 -4.95
N GLU A 748 -0.45 -4.79 -3.85
CA GLU A 748 -0.06 -4.41 -2.49
C GLU A 748 1.38 -4.84 -2.19
N ALA A 749 1.75 -6.08 -2.53
CA ALA A 749 3.12 -6.56 -2.38
C ALA A 749 4.14 -5.70 -3.16
N GLY A 750 3.80 -5.28 -4.38
CA GLY A 750 4.64 -4.39 -5.19
C GLY A 750 4.73 -2.96 -4.64
N ARG A 751 3.68 -2.47 -3.97
CA ARG A 751 3.73 -1.19 -3.25
C ARG A 751 4.67 -1.27 -2.04
N GLU A 752 4.57 -2.34 -1.24
CA GLU A 752 5.43 -2.55 -0.07
C GLU A 752 6.91 -2.74 -0.48
N LEU A 753 7.18 -3.44 -1.59
CA LEU A 753 8.53 -3.60 -2.12
C LEU A 753 9.14 -2.25 -2.52
N ARG A 754 8.40 -1.42 -3.27
CA ARG A 754 8.83 -0.06 -3.63
C ARG A 754 9.08 0.81 -2.40
N ALA A 755 8.23 0.70 -1.37
CA ALA A 755 8.42 1.41 -0.11
C ALA A 755 9.68 0.95 0.64
N LYS A 756 9.98 -0.36 0.63
CA LYS A 756 11.19 -0.94 1.22
C LYS A 756 12.45 -0.51 0.46
N GLU A 757 12.41 -0.50 -0.87
CA GLU A 757 13.51 -0.02 -1.72
C GLU A 757 13.77 1.48 -1.52
N ALA A 758 12.71 2.31 -1.45
CA ALA A 758 12.82 3.73 -1.15
C ALA A 758 13.44 3.98 0.23
N LYS A 759 13.01 3.25 1.27
CA LYS A 759 13.62 3.33 2.61
C LYS A 759 15.11 2.96 2.58
N LYS A 760 15.49 1.92 1.82
CA LYS A 760 16.89 1.51 1.68
C LYS A 760 17.72 2.57 0.95
N GLN A 761 17.17 3.23 -0.07
CA GLN A 761 17.85 4.32 -0.77
C GLN A 761 18.07 5.52 0.16
N ILE A 762 17.06 5.90 0.96
CA ILE A 762 17.18 6.97 1.95
C ILE A 762 18.25 6.65 2.99
N GLN A 763 18.28 5.42 3.52
CA GLN A 763 19.31 5.00 4.48
C GLN A 763 20.72 5.06 3.89
N VAL A 764 20.90 4.64 2.63
CA VAL A 764 22.20 4.72 1.95
C VAL A 764 22.62 6.18 1.68
N GLU A 765 21.66 7.07 1.42
CA GLU A 765 21.94 8.51 1.29
C GLU A 765 22.27 9.17 2.63
N GLU A 766 21.63 8.76 3.73
CA GLU A 766 21.96 9.20 5.09
C GLU A 766 23.35 8.69 5.51
N GLU A 767 23.65 7.40 5.31
CA GLU A 767 24.98 6.82 5.59
C GLU A 767 26.09 7.48 4.77
N LYS A 768 25.80 7.90 3.52
CA LYS A 768 26.74 8.67 2.70
C LYS A 768 26.98 10.08 3.23
N LYS A 769 25.94 10.76 3.70
CA LYS A 769 26.08 12.10 4.32
C LYS A 769 26.84 12.04 5.64
N ASP A 770 26.57 11.04 6.47
CA ASP A 770 27.30 10.83 7.72
C ASP A 770 28.77 10.42 7.47
N GLY A 771 29.03 9.68 6.38
CA GLY A 771 30.38 9.37 5.91
C GLY A 771 31.14 10.59 5.39
N GLU A 772 30.48 11.51 4.67
CA GLU A 772 31.07 12.78 4.22
C GLU A 772 31.37 13.71 5.40
N GLU A 773 30.47 13.85 6.39
CA GLU A 773 30.71 14.65 7.60
C GLU A 773 31.83 14.07 8.51
N ASN A 774 31.99 12.74 8.56
CA ASN A 774 33.10 12.12 9.28
C ASN A 774 34.43 12.27 8.52
N SER A 775 34.39 12.26 7.17
CA SER A 775 35.58 12.52 6.36
C SER A 775 36.07 13.97 6.43
N GLU A 776 35.18 14.94 6.68
CA GLU A 776 35.54 16.33 6.97
C GLU A 776 36.17 16.47 8.38
N LYS A 777 35.66 15.74 9.38
CA LYS A 777 36.23 15.74 10.75
C LYS A 777 37.57 15.00 10.87
N GLU A 778 37.83 13.99 10.05
CA GLU A 778 39.14 13.31 9.99
C GLU A 778 40.18 14.19 9.27
N LYS A 779 39.78 14.96 8.25
CA LYS A 779 40.65 15.97 7.62
C LYS A 779 41.00 17.12 8.58
N ASP A 780 40.06 17.55 9.42
CA ASP A 780 40.32 18.58 10.44
C ASP A 780 41.28 18.08 11.55
N GLN A 781 41.40 16.76 11.78
CA GLN A 781 42.33 16.18 12.76
C GLN A 781 43.72 15.90 12.17
N GLU A 782 43.83 15.60 10.88
CA GLU A 782 45.13 15.47 10.19
C GLU A 782 45.78 16.84 9.93
N GLU A 783 45.01 17.92 9.83
CA GLU A 783 45.54 19.28 9.66
C GLU A 783 46.12 19.93 10.94
N GLU A 784 45.89 19.38 12.15
CA GLU A 784 46.48 19.89 13.40
C GLU A 784 47.89 19.33 13.71
N GLU A 785 48.32 18.21 13.11
CA GLU A 785 49.67 17.63 13.36
C GLU A 785 50.75 18.06 12.35
N GLU A 786 50.40 18.60 11.19
CA GLU A 786 51.36 19.12 10.19
C GLU A 786 51.43 20.66 10.16
N MET A 787 51.85 21.30 11.26
CA MET A 787 52.30 22.70 11.17
C MET A 787 53.56 22.99 12.00
N THR A 788 54.70 22.45 11.57
CA THR A 788 56.01 23.10 11.78
C THR A 788 56.91 23.00 10.54
N THR A 789 56.93 24.07 9.73
CA THR A 789 58.09 24.80 9.14
C THR A 789 57.79 25.37 7.74
N PRO A 790 58.42 26.50 7.34
CA PRO A 790 57.91 27.33 6.24
C PRO A 790 58.74 27.28 4.94
N ALA A 791 58.07 27.61 3.83
CA ALA A 791 58.45 28.59 2.78
C ALA A 791 58.37 28.12 1.30
N CYS A 792 57.38 28.71 0.61
CA CYS A 792 57.46 29.44 -0.67
C CYS A 792 57.54 28.74 -2.06
N GLN A 793 56.52 29.14 -2.86
CA GLN A 793 56.47 29.49 -4.30
C GLN A 793 56.32 28.36 -5.33
N ALA A 794 55.63 28.49 -6.47
CA ALA A 794 54.50 29.27 -7.02
C ALA A 794 54.55 29.04 -8.55
N ALA A 795 53.39 28.89 -9.21
CA ALA A 795 53.05 29.25 -10.62
C ALA A 795 52.07 28.22 -11.24
N THR A 796 50.76 28.50 -11.40
CA THR A 796 50.06 29.23 -12.50
C THR A 796 50.09 28.52 -13.87
N VAL A 797 49.05 28.41 -14.71
CA VAL A 797 47.65 28.94 -14.79
C VAL A 797 46.98 28.26 -16.01
N LYS A 798 45.71 27.81 -15.85
CA LYS A 798 44.45 27.97 -16.66
C LYS A 798 44.51 28.00 -18.20
N GLN A 799 43.47 27.71 -18.99
CA GLN A 799 42.08 27.19 -18.94
C GLN A 799 41.64 27.10 -20.43
N ASP A 800 40.63 26.27 -20.73
CA ASP A 800 39.92 26.13 -22.03
C ASP A 800 39.24 27.46 -22.51
N PRO A 801 38.65 27.58 -23.74
CA PRO A 801 37.33 26.98 -24.04
C PRO A 801 36.97 26.70 -25.54
N GLU A 802 35.72 26.25 -25.70
CA GLU A 802 34.90 25.76 -26.83
C GLU A 802 34.79 26.58 -28.15
N GLY A 803 34.45 25.88 -29.25
CA GLY A 803 33.31 26.24 -30.12
C GLY A 803 33.51 26.49 -31.64
N VAL A 804 32.71 25.74 -32.44
CA VAL A 804 31.99 26.13 -33.70
C VAL A 804 32.59 25.79 -35.10
N ASP A 805 31.88 24.86 -35.78
CA ASP A 805 31.40 24.69 -37.19
C ASP A 805 32.19 25.00 -38.49
N GLN A 806 32.14 23.99 -39.40
CA GLN A 806 31.80 23.99 -40.87
C GLN A 806 32.99 24.23 -41.86
N ASP A 807 33.20 23.52 -42.99
CA ASP A 807 32.31 22.98 -44.05
C ASP A 807 33.03 21.97 -45.02
N THR A 808 32.27 20.96 -45.50
CA THR A 808 32.08 20.49 -46.92
C THR A 808 33.28 19.91 -47.75
N GLU A 809 33.27 18.80 -48.52
CA GLU A 809 32.33 18.11 -49.47
C GLU A 809 32.93 16.68 -49.77
N ALA A 810 32.24 15.52 -49.68
CA ALA A 810 31.29 14.84 -50.59
C ALA A 810 31.87 13.69 -51.45
N GLN A 811 31.28 12.48 -51.33
CA GLN A 811 30.75 11.66 -52.46
C GLN A 811 29.93 10.42 -51.97
N ASP A 812 28.60 10.59 -52.03
CA ASP A 812 27.50 9.75 -52.58
C ASP A 812 27.55 8.20 -52.61
N GLU A 813 26.59 7.54 -51.93
CA GLU A 813 25.40 6.87 -52.52
C GLU A 813 24.45 6.33 -51.40
N SER A 814 23.17 6.13 -51.73
CA SER A 814 21.99 6.27 -50.84
C SER A 814 21.26 4.93 -50.50
N PRO A 815 20.04 4.88 -49.88
CA PRO A 815 19.84 4.25 -48.57
C PRO A 815 18.83 3.07 -48.54
N ALA A 816 19.01 2.14 -47.59
CA ALA A 816 17.93 1.26 -47.15
C ALA A 816 18.09 0.89 -45.66
N GLN A 817 17.02 1.16 -44.90
CA GLN A 817 16.62 0.56 -43.63
C GLN A 817 17.67 0.40 -42.52
N ASN A 818 17.54 1.20 -41.45
CA ASN A 818 17.93 0.74 -40.12
C ASN A 818 16.92 1.20 -39.06
N VAL A 819 16.13 0.22 -38.63
CA VAL A 819 15.60 0.11 -37.29
C VAL A 819 16.79 0.02 -36.33
N SER A 820 16.90 0.90 -35.35
CA SER A 820 17.72 0.63 -34.17
C SER A 820 17.14 1.30 -32.94
N SER A 821 16.42 0.47 -32.21
CA SER A 821 16.12 0.59 -30.79
C SER A 821 17.37 0.87 -29.97
N ARG A 822 17.38 1.98 -29.25
CA ARG A 822 18.19 2.15 -28.04
C ARG A 822 17.31 2.70 -26.92
N SER A 823 16.57 1.81 -26.28
CA SER A 823 16.08 1.99 -24.91
C SER A 823 16.98 1.17 -23.98
N ALA A 824 18.00 1.81 -23.41
CA ALA A 824 18.72 1.27 -22.27
C ALA A 824 18.01 1.74 -21.00
N THR A 825 17.13 0.92 -20.45
CA THR A 825 16.60 1.10 -19.08
C THR A 825 17.61 0.55 -18.07
N PRO A 826 17.80 1.18 -16.90
CA PRO A 826 18.70 0.66 -15.88
C PRO A 826 18.14 -0.64 -15.29
N LYS A 827 18.98 -1.67 -15.31
CA LYS A 827 18.79 -2.99 -14.69
C LYS A 827 18.91 -2.87 -13.17
N LEU A 828 17.92 -3.40 -12.44
CA LEU A 828 17.98 -4.12 -11.15
C LEU A 828 16.62 -3.99 -10.44
N SER A 829 15.58 -4.70 -10.89
CA SER A 829 14.35 -4.85 -10.13
C SER A 829 14.36 -6.18 -9.39
N SER A 830 14.42 -6.13 -8.06
CA SER A 830 14.00 -7.26 -7.24
C SER A 830 12.56 -7.57 -7.62
N ASN A 831 12.26 -8.80 -8.03
CA ASN A 831 10.90 -9.19 -8.35
C ASN A 831 10.19 -9.64 -7.06
N ILE A 832 8.93 -9.27 -6.90
CA ILE A 832 8.11 -9.59 -5.72
C ILE A 832 8.06 -11.12 -5.49
N TYR A 833 8.09 -11.89 -6.59
CA TYR A 833 8.18 -13.35 -6.60
C TYR A 833 9.52 -13.87 -6.07
N ILE A 834 10.65 -13.21 -6.35
CA ILE A 834 11.99 -13.67 -5.95
C ILE A 834 12.15 -13.65 -4.42
N GLU A 835 11.74 -12.56 -3.74
CA GLU A 835 11.80 -12.51 -2.26
C GLU A 835 10.95 -13.62 -1.62
N THR A 836 9.79 -13.92 -2.23
CA THR A 836 8.87 -14.96 -1.76
C THR A 836 9.43 -16.36 -1.99
N VAL A 837 9.98 -16.63 -3.17
CA VAL A 837 10.63 -17.90 -3.49
C VAL A 837 11.83 -18.12 -2.57
N GLN A 838 12.65 -17.09 -2.34
CA GLN A 838 13.77 -17.18 -1.40
C GLN A 838 13.30 -17.59 0.00
N PHE A 839 12.25 -16.96 0.53
CA PHE A 839 11.68 -17.31 1.83
C PHE A 839 11.12 -18.74 1.87
N LEU A 840 10.41 -19.17 0.81
CA LEU A 840 9.86 -20.53 0.73
C LEU A 840 10.95 -21.59 0.64
N LEU A 841 12.02 -21.34 -0.12
CA LEU A 841 13.17 -22.24 -0.24
C LEU A 841 13.95 -22.33 1.07
N GLN A 842 14.17 -21.21 1.78
CA GLN A 842 14.80 -21.19 3.10
C GLN A 842 14.04 -22.03 4.14
N ASN A 843 12.72 -22.14 4.00
CA ASN A 843 11.85 -22.92 4.88
C ASN A 843 11.41 -24.26 4.28
N ALA A 844 12.05 -24.71 3.20
CA ALA A 844 11.79 -25.97 2.51
C ALA A 844 10.31 -26.21 2.10
N ALA A 845 9.56 -25.15 1.82
CA ALA A 845 8.18 -25.22 1.33
C ALA A 845 8.15 -25.44 -0.20
N LEU A 846 8.61 -26.61 -0.66
CA LEU A 846 8.94 -26.88 -2.06
C LEU A 846 7.75 -26.80 -3.04
N GLN A 847 6.54 -27.15 -2.60
CA GLN A 847 5.34 -27.09 -3.44
C GLN A 847 4.92 -25.64 -3.74
N MET A 848 4.87 -24.81 -2.70
CA MET A 848 4.53 -23.40 -2.85
C MET A 848 5.64 -22.63 -3.57
N ALA A 849 6.91 -23.01 -3.38
CA ALA A 849 8.03 -22.41 -4.11
C ALA A 849 7.94 -22.68 -5.63
N GLU A 850 7.57 -23.89 -6.04
CA GLU A 850 7.32 -24.21 -7.45
C GLU A 850 6.15 -23.41 -8.02
N HIS A 851 5.06 -23.29 -7.26
CA HIS A 851 3.92 -22.47 -7.66
C HIS A 851 4.34 -21.00 -7.86
N ALA A 852 5.07 -20.41 -6.90
CA ALA A 852 5.58 -19.04 -7.00
C ALA A 852 6.54 -18.84 -8.19
N LEU A 853 7.42 -19.81 -8.46
CA LEU A 853 8.31 -19.79 -9.64
C LEU A 853 7.53 -19.86 -10.95
N SER A 854 6.48 -20.68 -11.01
CA SER A 854 5.64 -20.77 -12.21
C SER A 854 4.97 -19.44 -12.53
N GLN A 855 4.55 -18.70 -11.51
CA GLN A 855 3.95 -17.37 -11.67
C GLN A 855 4.97 -16.30 -12.09
N GLU A 856 6.22 -16.40 -11.60
CA GLU A 856 7.31 -15.53 -12.09
C GLU A 856 7.51 -15.67 -13.61
N LEU A 857 7.40 -16.89 -14.15
CA LEU A 857 7.56 -17.17 -15.58
C LEU A 857 6.37 -16.68 -16.42
N LEU A 858 5.16 -16.67 -15.87
CA LEU A 858 3.96 -16.21 -16.56
C LEU A 858 3.84 -14.68 -16.60
N TRP A 859 4.56 -13.98 -15.72
CA TRP A 859 4.53 -12.52 -15.65
C TRP A 859 5.12 -11.89 -16.93
N SER A 860 4.51 -10.80 -17.45
CA SER A 860 4.75 -10.26 -18.80
C SER A 860 6.18 -9.82 -19.11
N ASN A 861 6.99 -9.54 -18.09
CA ASN A 861 8.42 -9.22 -18.18
C ASN A 861 9.33 -10.36 -17.66
N GLY A 862 8.73 -11.44 -17.15
CA GLY A 862 9.37 -12.61 -16.54
C GLY A 862 9.80 -13.64 -17.56
N GLY A 863 10.82 -13.30 -18.35
CA GLY A 863 11.59 -14.35 -19.05
C GLY A 863 12.30 -15.27 -18.04
N ARG A 864 13.06 -16.25 -18.54
CA ARG A 864 14.03 -17.00 -17.72
C ARG A 864 15.11 -16.05 -17.19
N SER A 865 14.79 -15.34 -16.12
CA SER A 865 15.72 -14.45 -15.43
C SER A 865 16.82 -15.30 -14.81
N VAL A 866 18.02 -14.72 -14.66
CA VAL A 866 19.14 -15.42 -13.99
C VAL A 866 18.76 -15.76 -12.55
N SER A 867 18.04 -14.86 -11.88
CA SER A 867 17.53 -15.12 -10.53
C SER A 867 16.56 -16.31 -10.53
N TYR A 868 15.61 -16.36 -11.47
CA TYR A 868 14.71 -17.50 -11.64
C TYR A 868 15.48 -18.81 -11.80
N LEU A 869 16.49 -18.85 -12.68
CA LEU A 869 17.30 -20.06 -12.92
C LEU A 869 18.07 -20.51 -11.67
N LEU A 870 18.61 -19.55 -10.88
CA LEU A 870 19.28 -19.86 -9.62
C LEU A 870 18.33 -20.43 -8.56
N HIS A 871 17.13 -19.85 -8.40
CA HIS A 871 16.15 -20.34 -7.44
C HIS A 871 15.51 -21.67 -7.89
N LEU A 872 15.34 -21.87 -9.21
CA LEU A 872 14.93 -23.16 -9.77
C LEU A 872 15.99 -24.24 -9.49
N ALA A 873 17.27 -23.93 -9.67
CA ALA A 873 18.35 -24.85 -9.32
C ALA A 873 18.34 -25.20 -7.82
N GLN A 874 18.16 -24.21 -6.94
CA GLN A 874 18.01 -24.44 -5.50
C GLN A 874 16.82 -25.36 -5.19
N LEU A 875 15.65 -25.12 -5.81
CA LEU A 875 14.48 -25.99 -5.68
C LEU A 875 14.79 -27.43 -6.12
N GLN A 876 15.46 -27.59 -7.26
CA GLN A 876 15.83 -28.88 -7.83
C GLN A 876 16.83 -29.63 -6.94
N ILE A 877 17.81 -28.94 -6.35
CA ILE A 877 18.75 -29.49 -5.36
C ILE A 877 17.98 -30.01 -4.13
N LEU A 878 17.05 -29.22 -3.59
CA LEU A 878 16.23 -29.64 -2.44
C LEU A 878 15.28 -30.81 -2.76
N ARG A 879 14.91 -31.01 -4.03
CA ARG A 879 14.16 -32.18 -4.52
C ARG A 879 15.04 -33.38 -4.87
N ALA A 880 16.37 -33.26 -4.70
CA ALA A 880 17.35 -34.24 -5.14
C ALA A 880 17.37 -34.51 -6.67
N ASP A 881 16.88 -33.57 -7.50
CA ASP A 881 17.02 -33.59 -8.96
C ASP A 881 18.26 -32.81 -9.41
N TYR A 882 19.43 -33.42 -9.21
CA TYR A 882 20.71 -32.77 -9.46
C TYR A 882 21.00 -32.56 -10.95
N CYS A 883 20.52 -33.44 -11.84
CA CYS A 883 20.76 -33.32 -13.28
C CYS A 883 20.09 -32.07 -13.87
N SER A 884 18.83 -31.81 -13.47
CA SER A 884 18.12 -30.62 -13.91
C SER A 884 18.69 -29.35 -13.26
N ALA A 885 19.09 -29.42 -11.98
CA ALA A 885 19.74 -28.30 -11.27
C ALA A 885 21.02 -27.86 -11.98
N GLU A 886 21.84 -28.82 -12.39
CA GLU A 886 23.09 -28.56 -13.08
C GLU A 886 22.88 -27.83 -14.42
N ALA A 887 21.87 -28.24 -15.20
CA ALA A 887 21.51 -27.57 -16.45
C ALA A 887 21.05 -26.12 -16.22
N SER A 888 20.21 -25.89 -15.21
CA SER A 888 19.72 -24.57 -14.82
C SER A 888 20.87 -23.64 -14.38
N LEU A 889 21.84 -24.15 -13.62
CA LEU A 889 23.01 -23.38 -13.18
C LEU A 889 23.96 -23.05 -14.33
N LYS A 890 24.16 -23.99 -15.26
CA LYS A 890 24.97 -23.76 -16.46
C LYS A 890 24.36 -22.67 -17.34
N GLU A 891 23.03 -22.66 -17.48
CA GLU A 891 22.29 -21.60 -18.19
C GLU A 891 22.44 -20.25 -17.45
N ALA A 892 22.36 -20.24 -16.11
CA ALA A 892 22.51 -19.01 -15.30
C ALA A 892 23.91 -18.37 -15.42
N LEU A 893 24.97 -19.18 -15.40
CA LEU A 893 26.36 -18.71 -15.60
C LEU A 893 26.60 -18.16 -17.01
N PHE A 894 25.95 -18.72 -18.02
CA PHE A 894 26.08 -18.24 -19.40
C PHE A 894 25.47 -16.84 -19.58
N HIS A 895 24.36 -16.57 -18.90
CA HIS A 895 23.61 -15.33 -19.05
C HIS A 895 24.11 -14.17 -18.16
N SER A 896 24.99 -14.39 -17.17
CA SER A 896 25.30 -13.34 -16.19
C SER A 896 26.71 -13.36 -15.60
N ASN A 897 27.18 -12.14 -15.30
CA ASN A 897 28.39 -11.85 -14.53
C ASN A 897 28.16 -11.95 -13.00
N GLN A 898 27.12 -12.68 -12.55
CA GLN A 898 26.74 -12.79 -11.13
C GLN A 898 27.35 -14.05 -10.49
N PHE A 899 28.68 -14.14 -10.52
CA PHE A 899 29.41 -15.33 -10.09
C PHE A 899 29.30 -15.59 -8.58
N GLU A 900 29.13 -14.56 -7.75
CA GLU A 900 28.98 -14.72 -6.30
C GLU A 900 27.76 -15.56 -5.91
N ARG A 901 26.59 -15.24 -6.46
CA ARG A 901 25.36 -15.98 -6.14
C ARG A 901 25.42 -17.39 -6.70
N ALA A 902 25.98 -17.56 -7.90
CA ALA A 902 26.19 -18.87 -8.51
C ALA A 902 27.13 -19.73 -7.67
N LYS A 903 28.25 -19.18 -7.17
CA LYS A 903 29.21 -19.87 -6.29
C LYS A 903 28.52 -20.49 -5.08
N VAL A 904 27.66 -19.74 -4.39
CA VAL A 904 26.92 -20.24 -3.22
C VAL A 904 26.03 -21.44 -3.57
N VAL A 905 25.30 -21.37 -4.69
CA VAL A 905 24.42 -22.49 -5.10
C VAL A 905 25.23 -23.69 -5.57
N TYR A 906 26.36 -23.47 -6.25
CA TYR A 906 27.26 -24.55 -6.65
C TYR A 906 27.95 -25.22 -5.46
N LEU A 907 28.33 -24.48 -4.42
CA LEU A 907 28.86 -25.05 -3.18
C LEU A 907 27.85 -26.00 -2.55
N GLN A 908 26.60 -25.55 -2.40
CA GLN A 908 25.51 -26.40 -1.89
C GLN A 908 25.29 -27.63 -2.77
N ALA A 909 25.34 -27.49 -4.09
CA ALA A 909 25.22 -28.61 -5.01
C ALA A 909 26.38 -29.61 -4.85
N CYS A 910 27.61 -29.13 -4.68
CA CYS A 910 28.80 -29.97 -4.49
C CYS A 910 28.76 -30.74 -3.16
N GLU A 911 28.26 -30.13 -2.09
CA GLU A 911 28.10 -30.80 -0.78
C GLU A 911 27.08 -31.94 -0.84
N GLN A 912 25.97 -31.73 -1.55
CA GLN A 912 24.89 -32.71 -1.64
C GLN A 912 25.16 -33.82 -2.67
N SER A 913 25.71 -33.45 -3.83
CA SER A 913 26.01 -34.37 -4.93
C SER A 913 27.25 -33.92 -5.72
N PRO A 914 28.46 -34.34 -5.30
CA PRO A 914 29.69 -34.08 -6.04
C PRO A 914 29.64 -34.62 -7.47
N SER A 915 29.60 -33.74 -8.47
CA SER A 915 29.69 -34.09 -9.89
C SER A 915 30.82 -33.32 -10.57
N CYS A 916 31.41 -33.89 -11.63
CA CYS A 916 32.44 -33.17 -12.40
C CYS A 916 31.94 -31.80 -12.87
N LEU A 917 30.66 -31.71 -13.22
CA LEU A 917 30.07 -30.51 -13.80
C LEU A 917 29.65 -29.50 -12.72
N THR A 918 29.25 -29.92 -11.51
CA THR A 918 29.03 -29.02 -10.38
C THR A 918 30.34 -28.40 -9.89
N TRP A 919 31.40 -29.20 -9.76
CA TRP A 919 32.74 -28.72 -9.43
C TRP A 919 33.35 -27.85 -10.53
N LEU A 920 33.11 -28.17 -11.81
CA LEU A 920 33.46 -27.30 -12.93
C LEU A 920 32.71 -25.96 -12.85
N GLY A 921 31.42 -25.98 -12.53
CA GLY A 921 30.61 -24.77 -12.36
C GLY A 921 31.10 -23.88 -11.20
N LEU A 922 31.44 -24.50 -10.06
CA LEU A 922 32.05 -23.82 -8.92
C LEU A 922 33.41 -23.22 -9.28
N GLY A 923 34.29 -24.02 -9.87
CA GLY A 923 35.62 -23.57 -10.31
C GLY A 923 35.55 -22.46 -11.36
N THR A 924 34.56 -22.52 -12.26
CA THR A 924 34.27 -21.44 -13.22
C THR A 924 33.84 -20.16 -12.50
N ALA A 925 32.94 -20.25 -11.52
CA ALA A 925 32.50 -19.08 -10.75
C ALA A 925 33.66 -18.46 -9.96
N CYS A 926 34.44 -19.26 -9.22
CA CYS A 926 35.61 -18.79 -8.47
C CYS A 926 36.69 -18.18 -9.38
N TYR A 927 36.94 -18.78 -10.55
CA TYR A 927 37.89 -18.21 -11.53
C TYR A 927 37.46 -16.82 -12.00
N ARG A 928 36.16 -16.63 -12.22
CA ARG A 928 35.59 -15.34 -12.67
C ARG A 928 35.53 -14.30 -11.55
N LEU A 929 35.53 -14.72 -10.29
CA LEU A 929 35.69 -13.87 -9.09
C LEU A 929 37.16 -13.59 -8.75
N GLU A 930 38.10 -14.10 -9.54
CA GLU A 930 39.56 -13.98 -9.33
C GLU A 930 40.08 -14.69 -8.06
N GLU A 931 39.27 -15.56 -7.46
CA GLU A 931 39.68 -16.44 -6.36
C GLU A 931 40.43 -17.67 -6.92
N LEU A 932 41.64 -17.45 -7.42
CA LEU A 932 42.40 -18.46 -8.18
C LEU A 932 42.70 -19.75 -7.39
N CYS A 933 42.94 -19.65 -6.08
CA CYS A 933 43.24 -20.82 -5.24
C CYS A 933 42.02 -21.75 -5.11
N LEU A 934 40.86 -21.18 -4.76
CA LEU A 934 39.59 -21.93 -4.64
C LEU A 934 39.14 -22.47 -6.01
N ALA A 935 39.40 -21.72 -7.08
CA ALA A 935 39.14 -22.17 -8.45
C ALA A 935 40.00 -23.40 -8.81
N GLU A 936 41.29 -23.39 -8.48
CA GLU A 936 42.19 -24.52 -8.72
C GLU A 936 41.73 -25.76 -7.95
N GLU A 937 41.45 -25.62 -6.66
CA GLU A 937 40.96 -26.73 -5.82
C GLU A 937 39.68 -27.34 -6.40
N ALA A 938 38.66 -26.51 -6.70
CA ALA A 938 37.40 -26.98 -7.27
C ALA A 938 37.60 -27.67 -8.64
N LEU A 939 38.46 -27.13 -9.50
CA LEU A 939 38.74 -27.73 -10.82
C LEU A 939 39.58 -29.01 -10.72
N THR A 940 40.45 -29.14 -9.72
CA THR A 940 41.18 -30.39 -9.46
C THR A 940 40.24 -31.49 -9.01
N GLU A 941 39.28 -31.19 -8.12
CA GLU A 941 38.23 -32.14 -7.73
C GLU A 941 37.35 -32.52 -8.94
N ALA A 942 36.99 -31.54 -9.79
CA ALA A 942 36.28 -31.83 -11.04
C ALA A 942 37.06 -32.79 -11.96
N ASN A 943 38.37 -32.63 -12.05
CA ASN A 943 39.25 -33.46 -12.86
C ASN A 943 39.42 -34.86 -12.27
N HIS A 944 39.46 -34.98 -10.93
CA HIS A 944 39.46 -36.28 -10.25
C HIS A 944 38.20 -37.09 -10.56
N LEU A 945 37.04 -36.43 -10.67
CA LEU A 945 35.77 -37.08 -11.01
C LEU A 945 35.68 -37.46 -12.50
N ASN A 946 36.13 -36.60 -13.42
CA ASN A 946 36.16 -36.92 -14.85
C ASN A 946 37.33 -36.25 -15.57
N ASN A 947 38.36 -37.05 -15.85
CA ASN A 947 39.58 -36.62 -16.52
C ASN A 947 39.45 -36.42 -18.05
N GLN A 948 38.31 -36.74 -18.65
CA GLN A 948 38.06 -36.60 -20.09
C GLN A 948 37.36 -35.28 -20.43
N ASN A 949 36.98 -34.48 -19.43
CA ASN A 949 36.28 -33.23 -19.65
C ASN A 949 37.25 -32.14 -20.15
N ALA A 950 37.12 -31.77 -21.43
CA ALA A 950 37.97 -30.76 -22.07
C ALA A 950 37.82 -29.37 -21.43
N GLU A 951 36.65 -29.01 -20.90
CA GLU A 951 36.41 -27.71 -20.27
C GLU A 951 37.20 -27.56 -18.96
N VAL A 952 37.29 -28.62 -18.15
CA VAL A 952 38.04 -28.62 -16.88
C VAL A 952 39.54 -28.35 -17.15
N TRP A 953 40.12 -29.06 -18.12
CA TRP A 953 41.52 -28.85 -18.52
C TRP A 953 41.76 -27.44 -19.06
N ALA A 954 40.78 -26.86 -19.77
CA ALA A 954 40.88 -25.50 -20.28
C ALA A 954 40.91 -24.46 -19.14
N TYR A 955 40.03 -24.60 -18.14
CA TYR A 955 40.03 -23.69 -16.99
C TYR A 955 41.25 -23.86 -16.07
N LEU A 956 41.73 -25.10 -15.84
CA LEU A 956 42.99 -25.32 -15.12
C LEU A 956 44.17 -24.63 -15.82
N SER A 957 44.21 -24.71 -17.15
CA SER A 957 45.20 -24.00 -17.95
C SER A 957 45.12 -22.48 -17.78
N LEU A 958 43.90 -21.93 -17.76
CA LEU A 958 43.64 -20.49 -17.55
C LEU A 958 44.03 -20.03 -16.14
N VAL A 959 43.75 -20.83 -15.10
CA VAL A 959 44.17 -20.55 -13.72
C VAL A 959 45.69 -20.53 -13.63
N CYS A 960 46.38 -21.55 -14.15
CA CYS A 960 47.84 -21.61 -14.17
C CYS A 960 48.46 -20.42 -14.91
N LEU A 961 47.88 -19.99 -16.04
CA LEU A 961 48.31 -18.77 -16.72
C LEU A 961 48.18 -17.57 -15.79
N ARG A 962 47.01 -17.32 -15.19
CA ARG A 962 46.84 -16.16 -14.29
C ARG A 962 47.74 -16.20 -13.05
N SER A 963 48.11 -17.39 -12.57
CA SER A 963 49.08 -17.58 -11.47
C SER A 963 50.56 -17.49 -11.91
N GLY A 964 50.86 -17.30 -13.20
CA GLY A 964 52.23 -17.19 -13.73
C GLY A 964 52.94 -18.53 -13.98
N ARG A 965 52.25 -19.67 -13.88
CA ARG A 965 52.80 -21.02 -14.12
C ARG A 965 52.65 -21.44 -15.58
N GLN A 966 53.50 -20.90 -16.44
CA GLN A 966 53.35 -21.03 -17.90
C GLN A 966 53.56 -22.46 -18.42
N GLU A 967 54.51 -23.22 -17.87
CA GLU A 967 54.81 -24.59 -18.34
C GLU A 967 53.64 -25.56 -18.07
N GLU A 968 53.05 -25.48 -16.88
CA GLU A 968 51.87 -26.27 -16.49
C GLU A 968 50.66 -25.90 -17.34
N ALA A 969 50.44 -24.60 -17.57
CA ALA A 969 49.37 -24.12 -18.42
C ALA A 969 49.42 -24.70 -19.84
N GLU A 970 50.61 -24.76 -20.47
CA GLU A 970 50.76 -25.34 -21.80
C GLU A 970 50.50 -26.85 -21.84
N GLN A 971 50.82 -27.56 -20.75
CA GLN A 971 50.51 -28.98 -20.62
C GLN A 971 49.00 -29.20 -20.53
N PHE A 972 48.31 -28.47 -19.65
CA PHE A 972 46.85 -28.57 -19.51
C PHE A 972 46.10 -28.18 -20.79
N TYR A 973 46.61 -27.18 -21.53
CA TYR A 973 46.06 -26.82 -22.83
C TYR A 973 46.19 -27.92 -23.89
N LYS A 974 47.32 -28.66 -23.91
CA LYS A 974 47.48 -29.84 -24.78
C LYS A 974 46.47 -30.93 -24.45
N TYR A 975 46.15 -31.12 -23.17
CA TYR A 975 45.10 -32.06 -22.77
C TYR A 975 43.71 -31.55 -23.18
N ALA A 976 43.38 -30.28 -22.99
CA ALA A 976 42.11 -29.69 -23.42
C ALA A 976 41.87 -29.85 -24.94
N THR A 977 42.90 -29.62 -25.75
CA THR A 977 42.83 -29.80 -27.22
C THR A 977 42.74 -31.26 -27.62
N ARG A 978 43.45 -32.17 -26.92
CA ARG A 978 43.34 -33.62 -27.14
C ARG A 978 41.93 -34.15 -26.91
N TYR A 979 41.20 -33.60 -25.94
CA TYR A 979 39.81 -33.96 -25.64
C TYR A 979 38.78 -33.14 -26.41
N ASN A 980 39.21 -32.41 -27.45
CA ASN A 980 38.35 -31.73 -28.43
C ASN A 980 37.50 -30.59 -27.85
N LEU A 981 38.14 -29.61 -27.18
CA LEU A 981 37.50 -28.39 -26.70
C LEU A 981 36.77 -27.64 -27.83
N GLN A 982 35.44 -27.56 -27.78
CA GLN A 982 34.62 -26.90 -28.80
C GLN A 982 34.26 -25.44 -28.48
N LYS A 983 34.60 -24.94 -27.30
CA LYS A 983 34.15 -23.63 -26.81
C LYS A 983 35.08 -22.51 -27.29
N GLU A 984 34.67 -21.82 -28.36
CA GLU A 984 35.47 -20.75 -28.99
C GLU A 984 35.82 -19.59 -28.04
N SER A 985 34.96 -19.29 -27.07
CA SER A 985 35.19 -18.20 -26.10
C SER A 985 36.42 -18.47 -25.23
N LEU A 986 36.59 -19.70 -24.75
CA LEU A 986 37.73 -20.10 -23.91
C LEU A 986 39.04 -20.12 -24.70
N LEU A 987 38.98 -20.52 -25.97
CA LEU A 987 40.14 -20.50 -26.86
C LEU A 987 40.64 -19.07 -27.12
N LYS A 988 39.71 -18.12 -27.31
CA LYS A 988 40.05 -16.69 -27.46
C LYS A 988 40.68 -16.14 -26.18
N GLU A 989 40.05 -16.36 -25.04
CA GLU A 989 40.54 -15.91 -23.72
C GLU A 989 41.94 -16.46 -23.40
N PHE A 990 42.18 -17.74 -23.69
CA PHE A 990 43.50 -18.34 -23.55
C PHE A 990 44.55 -17.66 -24.44
N SER A 991 44.20 -17.37 -25.70
CA SER A 991 45.11 -16.70 -26.64
C SER A 991 45.44 -15.26 -26.21
N GLU A 992 44.47 -14.54 -25.66
CA GLU A 992 44.65 -13.18 -25.14
C GLU A 992 45.54 -13.15 -23.91
N LEU A 993 45.28 -14.00 -22.91
CA LEU A 993 46.11 -14.10 -21.69
C LEU A 993 47.54 -14.55 -22.00
N LYS A 994 47.71 -15.50 -22.93
CA LYS A 994 49.02 -15.93 -23.40
C LYS A 994 49.79 -14.79 -24.09
N ASN A 995 49.10 -13.95 -24.86
CA ASN A 995 49.70 -12.79 -25.48
C ASN A 995 50.06 -11.73 -24.44
N GLN A 996 49.17 -11.43 -23.47
CA GLN A 996 49.45 -10.49 -22.38
C GLN A 996 50.70 -10.88 -21.59
N GLN A 997 50.86 -12.16 -21.24
CA GLN A 997 52.08 -12.63 -20.55
C GLN A 997 53.34 -12.59 -21.40
N ARG A 998 53.22 -12.83 -22.70
CA ARG A 998 54.34 -12.62 -23.63
C ARG A 998 54.74 -11.15 -23.70
N PHE A 999 53.78 -10.24 -23.73
CA PHE A 999 54.03 -8.80 -23.71
C PHE A 999 54.65 -8.35 -22.37
N SER A 1000 54.13 -8.80 -21.22
CA SER A 1000 54.71 -8.47 -19.91
C SER A 1000 56.11 -9.07 -19.71
N HIS A 1001 56.36 -10.28 -20.21
CA HIS A 1001 57.70 -10.87 -20.21
C HIS A 1001 58.66 -10.08 -21.11
N LEU A 1002 58.22 -9.64 -22.30
CA LEU A 1002 59.01 -8.78 -23.18
C LEU A 1002 59.29 -7.42 -22.53
N GLU A 1003 58.29 -6.76 -21.93
CA GLU A 1003 58.48 -5.51 -21.18
C GLU A 1003 59.42 -5.69 -19.98
N SER A 1004 59.39 -6.82 -19.28
CA SER A 1004 60.37 -7.09 -18.21
C SER A 1004 61.79 -7.28 -18.75
N CYS A 1005 61.94 -7.88 -19.93
CA CYS A 1005 63.23 -8.03 -20.61
C CYS A 1005 63.77 -6.72 -21.21
N PHE A 1006 62.90 -5.77 -21.58
CA PHE A 1006 63.27 -4.47 -22.16
C PHE A 1006 63.25 -3.31 -21.15
N GLY A 1007 62.57 -3.45 -20.02
CA GLY A 1007 62.44 -2.46 -18.95
C GLY A 1007 63.61 -2.44 -17.95
N THR A 1008 64.49 -3.45 -18.00
CA THR A 1008 65.78 -3.43 -17.31
C THR A 1008 66.91 -2.91 -18.19
N THR A 1009 66.73 -1.77 -18.85
CA THR A 1009 67.85 -0.91 -19.27
C THR A 1009 67.44 0.56 -19.30
N PRO A 1010 67.77 1.31 -18.25
CA PRO A 1010 68.38 2.62 -18.44
C PRO A 1010 69.81 2.61 -17.89
N GLU A 1011 70.71 3.23 -18.66
CA GLU A 1011 72.10 3.57 -18.31
C GLU A 1011 73.17 2.46 -18.39
N ALA A 1012 73.76 2.33 -19.58
CA ALA A 1012 75.21 2.47 -19.74
C ALA A 1012 75.61 2.62 -21.23
N GLY A 1013 75.98 3.84 -21.63
CA GLY A 1013 77.05 4.05 -22.61
C GLY A 1013 76.70 4.69 -23.96
N VAL A 1014 76.95 6.01 -24.02
CA VAL A 1014 77.19 6.92 -25.17
C VAL A 1014 75.97 7.62 -25.76
#